data_AF-A0A521BTV0-F1
#
_entry.id   AF-A0A521BTV0-F1
#
_cell.length_a   1.000
_cell.length_b   1.000
_cell.length_c   1.000
_cell.angle_alpha   90.00
_cell.angle_beta   90.00
_cell.angle_gamma   90.00
#
_symmetry.space_group_name_H-M   'P 1'
#
loop_
_entity.id
_entity.type
_entity.pdbx_description
1 polymer ?
#
loop_
_entity_poly.entity_id
_entity_poly.type
_entity_poly.pdbx_seq_one_letter_code
_entity_poly.pdbx_strand_id
1 'polypeptide(L)'
;MKTKLFCLPVLFLAISANAQWSRGLPEQKIVKKSDHSVYYKLDIDQIRTQLLRAPKIGEGAPITISIPTLEGKIEKFTVNSFPVMDETLANKYQLGSYVGIGTDDPSKYIRFSVAPNDFQSMIIGPDGKYEFIEPATADKSYYSVHGKASKNGHAFACSTKEDKEAVARIQKLMNSGTAAKSNNKTFHTLRLAMSVTGEYTTYFGGVAGALAQINATLSRVNGVFEKEFNLHVNAIDAPNLIFTNAATDPYSTSDFMCKWNNELMNVLHGGAYGVTDASFDIGHLFGASGGGGNAGCIGCIGSNDISTTSYTAAQSDCKDAGGNYYAYTSPDNYKGSGFTSPANNVPMGDTFDIDYVAHEIGHQLGDNHTYSFNEGTGVCVEPGSGSTIMGYAGITGNNTDVQQHSDAYFHTVSIDQVQTNLAAVTVDVETPITNNPPVVTAMNTTYTIPKSTAFVLTASATDPDGDALTYCWEQVNSSSLSGGVTKSNIGNTSTGANFRSWAPTTSPTRYFPKLATVLGGAVKNTTDFEAASTVARTTNFRVTVRDNKPAGQAQTAYATQTIVVGSAAAFTVNTTSLNPNVNSTITWTVSGTTASPYNVANVKIDYTEDAGVTWTDLAASVPNNGSASVFIPASLAGKTIHLRVSAIGNVFYAVKQATVSGTMAVSEAKSDVKPVKIYPNPVEDVLNVLNVSANASYEIFNAPGQLVSNGNIGDGKINVSTLVKGVYFITINNGKEEKTTTKFVKK
;
A
#
# COMPACT_ATOMS: atom_id res chain seq x y z
N MET A 1 -19.42 76.75 -18.91
CA MET A 1 -18.11 76.42 -18.30
C MET A 1 -18.15 74.93 -17.94
N LYS A 2 -17.40 74.09 -18.66
CA LYS A 2 -17.42 72.62 -18.53
C LYS A 2 -16.56 72.21 -17.33
N THR A 3 -17.19 71.80 -16.23
CA THR A 3 -16.50 71.33 -15.03
C THR A 3 -16.24 69.82 -15.16
N LYS A 4 -14.97 69.44 -15.23
CA LYS A 4 -14.51 68.04 -15.30
C LYS A 4 -14.82 67.33 -13.97
N LEU A 5 -15.55 66.23 -14.03
CA LEU A 5 -15.76 65.31 -12.92
C LEU A 5 -14.54 64.38 -12.83
N PHE A 6 -13.76 64.51 -11.75
CA PHE A 6 -12.61 63.66 -11.47
C PHE A 6 -13.11 62.33 -10.91
N CYS A 7 -12.93 61.24 -11.67
CA CYS A 7 -13.22 59.89 -11.23
C CYS A 7 -12.02 59.38 -10.42
N LEU A 8 -12.21 59.23 -9.10
CA LEU A 8 -11.22 58.66 -8.18
C LEU A 8 -11.24 57.13 -8.36
N PRO A 9 -10.14 56.44 -8.70
CA PRO A 9 -10.12 54.99 -8.74
C PRO A 9 -10.07 54.48 -7.30
N VAL A 10 -11.14 53.79 -6.87
CA VAL A 10 -11.16 52.99 -5.66
C VAL A 10 -10.18 51.83 -5.87
N LEU A 11 -9.01 51.95 -5.24
CA LEU A 11 -8.01 50.90 -5.18
C LEU A 11 -8.61 49.73 -4.36
N PHE A 12 -9.09 48.70 -5.04
CA PHE A 12 -9.33 47.40 -4.41
C PHE A 12 -7.97 46.85 -3.97
N LEU A 13 -7.59 47.07 -2.71
CA LEU A 13 -6.59 46.23 -2.05
C LEU A 13 -7.17 44.82 -1.95
N ALA A 14 -6.85 43.99 -2.93
CA ALA A 14 -6.92 42.55 -2.77
C ALA A 14 -5.92 42.18 -1.67
N ILE A 15 -6.43 41.81 -0.50
CA ILE A 15 -5.65 41.15 0.54
C ILE A 15 -5.26 39.79 -0.05
N SER A 16 -4.08 39.72 -0.69
CA SER A 16 -3.49 38.47 -1.13
C SER A 16 -3.27 37.60 0.10
N ALA A 17 -3.96 36.46 0.16
CA ALA A 17 -3.71 35.43 1.16
C ALA A 17 -2.21 35.08 1.14
N ASN A 18 -1.54 35.20 2.30
CA ASN A 18 -0.12 34.90 2.47
C ASN A 18 0.10 33.38 2.36
N ALA A 19 0.17 32.86 1.13
CA ALA A 19 0.40 31.44 0.89
C ALA A 19 1.88 31.10 1.16
N GLN A 20 2.14 30.23 2.15
CA GLN A 20 3.49 29.72 2.48
C GLN A 20 4.13 28.97 1.30
N TRP A 21 3.27 28.34 0.50
CA TRP A 21 3.66 27.58 -0.68
C TRP A 21 3.05 28.21 -1.92
N SER A 22 3.88 28.37 -2.95
CA SER A 22 3.42 28.81 -4.27
C SER A 22 3.85 27.80 -5.32
N ARG A 23 2.94 27.44 -6.22
CA ARG A 23 3.29 26.57 -7.35
C ARG A 23 4.21 27.34 -8.30
N GLY A 24 5.22 26.66 -8.83
CA GLY A 24 6.12 27.25 -9.82
C GLY A 24 6.76 26.17 -10.69
N LEU A 25 7.45 26.61 -11.74
CA LEU A 25 8.20 25.75 -12.64
C LEU A 25 9.70 26.00 -12.42
N PRO A 26 10.50 24.97 -12.08
CA PRO A 26 11.94 25.12 -11.95
C PRO A 26 12.56 25.51 -13.30
N GLU A 27 13.28 26.63 -13.33
CA GLU A 27 14.11 27.02 -14.49
C GLU A 27 15.48 26.32 -14.46
N GLN A 28 15.79 25.66 -13.34
CA GLN A 28 17.05 24.98 -13.07
C GLN A 28 16.95 23.48 -13.29
N LYS A 29 18.10 22.81 -13.31
CA LYS A 29 18.17 21.35 -13.40
C LYS A 29 17.45 20.70 -12.21
N ILE A 30 16.42 19.92 -12.51
CA ILE A 30 15.68 19.12 -11.55
C ILE A 30 16.53 17.91 -11.15
N VAL A 31 16.81 17.77 -9.86
CA VAL A 31 17.52 16.64 -9.25
C VAL A 31 16.55 15.60 -8.66
N LYS A 32 15.35 16.01 -8.23
CA LYS A 32 14.26 15.13 -7.75
C LYS A 32 12.96 15.44 -8.49
N LYS A 33 12.35 14.43 -9.11
CA LYS A 33 11.10 14.58 -9.87
C LYS A 33 9.89 14.51 -8.93
N SER A 34 8.85 15.28 -9.24
CA SER A 34 7.52 15.14 -8.62
C SER A 34 6.65 14.22 -9.47
N ASP A 35 5.81 13.39 -8.83
CA ASP A 35 4.96 12.40 -9.50
C ASP A 35 3.92 13.02 -10.44
N HIS A 36 3.59 14.31 -10.26
CA HIS A 36 2.70 15.06 -11.15
C HIS A 36 3.39 16.23 -11.86
N SER A 37 4.73 16.29 -11.83
CA SER A 37 5.51 17.42 -12.37
C SER A 37 5.09 18.78 -11.79
N VAL A 38 4.53 18.78 -10.58
CA VAL A 38 4.16 20.00 -9.85
C VAL A 38 5.26 20.29 -8.83
N TYR A 39 5.79 21.52 -8.89
CA TYR A 39 6.83 21.98 -8.00
C TYR A 39 6.33 23.18 -7.21
N TYR A 40 6.86 23.32 -6.00
CA TYR A 40 6.46 24.38 -5.08
C TYR A 40 7.68 25.19 -4.65
N LYS A 41 7.53 26.51 -4.57
CA LYS A 41 8.41 27.39 -3.82
C LYS A 41 7.85 27.55 -2.42
N LEU A 42 8.74 27.51 -1.44
CA LEU A 42 8.45 27.75 -0.03
C LEU A 42 9.02 29.11 0.39
N ASP A 43 8.21 29.92 1.05
CA ASP A 43 8.73 31.03 1.86
C ASP A 43 9.28 30.46 3.17
N ILE A 44 10.57 30.11 3.14
CA ILE A 44 11.25 29.42 4.24
C ILE A 44 11.32 30.30 5.50
N ASP A 45 11.48 31.61 5.35
CA ASP A 45 11.55 32.53 6.48
C ASP A 45 10.17 32.70 7.13
N GLN A 46 9.10 32.73 6.32
CA GLN A 46 7.74 32.78 6.83
C GLN A 46 7.38 31.53 7.63
N ILE A 47 7.63 30.32 7.10
CA ILE A 47 7.30 29.08 7.81
C ILE A 47 8.13 28.93 9.08
N ARG A 48 9.43 29.27 9.04
CA ARG A 48 10.30 29.23 10.22
C ARG A 48 9.84 30.21 11.30
N THR A 49 9.45 31.43 10.92
CA THR A 49 8.92 32.42 11.86
C THR A 49 7.64 31.96 12.55
N GLN A 50 6.79 31.22 11.84
CA GLN A 50 5.59 30.61 12.44
C GLN A 50 5.97 29.50 13.41
N LEU A 51 6.88 28.61 12.99
CA LEU A 51 7.30 27.44 13.76
C LEU A 51 8.04 27.77 15.06
N LEU A 52 8.68 28.95 15.17
CA LEU A 52 9.23 29.45 16.45
C LEU A 52 8.19 29.56 17.57
N ARG A 53 6.90 29.58 17.24
CA ARG A 53 5.78 29.61 18.20
C ARG A 53 5.20 28.23 18.49
N ALA A 54 5.62 27.19 17.76
CA ALA A 54 5.15 25.83 18.00
C ALA A 54 5.74 25.34 19.32
N PRO A 55 4.91 25.05 20.33
CA PRO A 55 5.44 24.60 21.60
C PRO A 55 5.90 23.13 21.48
N LYS A 56 6.77 22.70 22.41
CA LYS A 56 7.21 21.29 22.48
C LYS A 56 5.99 20.40 22.70
N ILE A 57 6.11 19.15 22.28
CA ILE A 57 5.04 18.17 22.46
C ILE A 57 4.65 18.05 23.94
N GLY A 58 3.35 18.08 24.24
CA GLY A 58 2.84 18.11 25.61
C GLY A 58 2.88 19.49 26.31
N GLU A 59 3.51 20.49 25.70
CA GLU A 59 3.52 21.87 26.17
C GLU A 59 2.59 22.72 25.29
N GLY A 60 1.58 23.39 25.86
CA GLY A 60 0.77 24.36 25.12
C GLY A 60 -0.07 23.83 23.95
N ALA A 61 -0.66 24.76 23.18
CA ALA A 61 -1.51 24.45 22.03
C ALA A 61 -0.69 24.38 20.73
N PRO A 62 -0.95 23.41 19.84
CA PRO A 62 -0.27 23.32 18.55
C PRO A 62 -0.58 24.52 17.65
N ILE A 63 0.31 24.79 16.71
CA ILE A 63 0.09 25.83 15.68
C ILE A 63 -0.35 25.20 14.37
N THR A 64 -0.97 25.95 13.48
CA THR A 64 -1.38 25.46 12.16
C THR A 64 -0.40 25.88 11.07
N ILE A 65 0.01 24.93 10.23
CA ILE A 65 0.78 25.17 9.00
C ILE A 65 0.05 24.59 7.78
N SER A 66 0.42 25.04 6.59
CA SER A 66 -0.08 24.51 5.32
C SER A 66 0.98 23.70 4.61
N ILE A 67 0.62 22.51 4.12
CA ILE A 67 1.52 21.55 3.47
C ILE A 67 0.91 21.10 2.13
N PRO A 68 1.66 21.12 1.02
CA PRO A 68 1.19 20.56 -0.24
C PRO A 68 1.18 19.03 -0.20
N THR A 69 0.17 18.41 -0.79
CA THR A 69 0.02 16.96 -0.86
C THR A 69 0.21 16.45 -2.29
N LEU A 70 0.36 15.13 -2.44
CA LEU A 70 0.59 14.45 -3.71
C LEU A 70 -0.54 14.71 -4.71
N GLU A 71 -1.77 14.89 -4.22
CA GLU A 71 -2.95 15.26 -5.02
C GLU A 71 -2.91 16.71 -5.54
N GLY A 72 -1.88 17.47 -5.19
CA GLY A 72 -1.73 18.88 -5.53
C GLY A 72 -2.58 19.82 -4.66
N LYS A 73 -3.25 19.30 -3.63
CA LYS A 73 -3.98 20.14 -2.66
C LYS A 73 -3.00 20.71 -1.64
N ILE A 74 -3.39 21.79 -0.98
CA ILE A 74 -2.68 22.29 0.20
C ILE A 74 -3.59 21.99 1.39
N GLU A 75 -3.11 21.15 2.29
CA GLU A 75 -3.83 20.72 3.49
C GLU A 75 -3.23 21.39 4.73
N LYS A 76 -4.05 21.61 5.75
CA LYS A 76 -3.64 22.19 7.02
C LYS A 76 -3.28 21.10 8.02
N PHE A 77 -2.21 21.33 8.77
CA PHE A 77 -1.74 20.48 9.85
C PHE A 77 -1.59 21.27 11.13
N THR A 78 -2.06 20.73 12.25
CA THR A 78 -1.71 21.21 13.58
C THR A 78 -0.41 20.54 14.01
N VAL A 79 0.60 21.34 14.38
CA VAL A 79 1.97 20.86 14.62
C VAL A 79 2.52 21.32 15.96
N ASN A 80 3.37 20.48 16.54
CA ASN A 80 4.17 20.72 17.73
C ASN A 80 5.66 20.55 17.41
N SER A 81 6.52 21.22 18.18
CA SER A 81 7.95 20.97 18.14
C SER A 81 8.25 19.61 18.77
N PHE A 82 9.03 18.79 18.07
CA PHE A 82 9.53 17.52 18.60
C PHE A 82 10.95 17.29 18.05
N PRO A 83 11.95 17.96 18.66
CA PRO A 83 13.35 17.95 18.21
C PRO A 83 13.94 16.54 18.15
N VAL A 84 14.97 16.37 17.30
CA VAL A 84 15.76 15.13 17.18
C VAL A 84 17.26 15.38 17.47
N MET A 85 17.56 16.57 17.99
CA MET A 85 18.89 17.08 18.28
C MET A 85 18.86 17.75 19.65
N ASP A 86 19.97 17.69 20.37
CA ASP A 86 20.19 18.50 21.57
C ASP A 86 19.85 19.97 21.32
N GLU A 87 19.24 20.62 22.30
CA GLU A 87 18.74 21.98 22.21
C GLU A 87 19.85 23.00 21.91
N THR A 88 21.06 22.79 22.45
CA THR A 88 22.22 23.66 22.20
C THR A 88 22.63 23.62 20.73
N LEU A 89 22.71 22.41 20.18
CA LEU A 89 23.08 22.17 18.79
C LEU A 89 22.00 22.68 17.84
N ALA A 90 20.74 22.37 18.13
CA ALA A 90 19.59 22.79 17.35
C ALA A 90 19.49 24.32 17.27
N ASN A 91 19.65 25.03 18.39
CA ASN A 91 19.61 26.49 18.43
C ASN A 91 20.79 27.12 17.67
N LYS A 92 22.01 26.59 17.85
CA LYS A 92 23.22 27.10 17.19
C LYS A 92 23.12 27.05 15.66
N TYR A 93 22.59 25.96 15.11
CA TYR A 93 22.46 25.76 13.67
C TYR A 93 21.05 26.03 13.13
N GLN A 94 20.15 26.51 14.00
CA GLN A 94 18.76 26.85 13.69
C GLN A 94 17.98 25.68 13.06
N LEU A 95 18.14 24.51 13.64
CA LEU A 95 17.52 23.25 13.22
C LEU A 95 16.21 23.06 13.97
N GLY A 96 15.17 22.64 13.25
CA GLY A 96 13.90 22.27 13.85
C GLY A 96 13.38 20.94 13.33
N SER A 97 12.70 20.21 14.21
CA SER A 97 11.95 19.01 13.88
C SER A 97 10.59 19.08 14.56
N TYR A 98 9.56 18.66 13.82
CA TYR A 98 8.17 18.88 14.18
C TYR A 98 7.33 17.67 13.81
N VAL A 99 6.20 17.56 14.49
CA VAL A 99 5.20 16.52 14.32
C VAL A 99 3.83 17.15 14.24
N GLY A 100 2.90 16.54 13.48
CA GLY A 100 1.53 17.01 13.46
C GLY A 100 0.52 16.05 12.87
N ILE A 101 -0.72 16.51 12.87
CA ILE A 101 -1.89 15.79 12.36
C ILE A 101 -2.64 16.71 11.41
N GLY A 102 -3.20 16.15 10.34
CA GLY A 102 -4.05 16.87 9.41
C GLY A 102 -5.29 17.40 10.11
N THR A 103 -5.58 18.69 9.94
CA THR A 103 -6.85 19.29 10.36
C THR A 103 -7.95 19.00 9.35
N ASP A 104 -7.58 18.99 8.07
CA ASP A 104 -8.50 18.68 6.97
C ASP A 104 -8.72 17.15 6.83
N ASP A 105 -7.71 16.36 7.19
CA ASP A 105 -7.77 14.89 7.29
C ASP A 105 -7.04 14.41 8.57
N PRO A 106 -7.78 14.16 9.67
CA PRO A 106 -7.21 13.71 10.95
C PRO A 106 -6.51 12.35 10.90
N SER A 107 -6.67 11.61 9.81
CA SER A 107 -6.01 10.31 9.64
C SER A 107 -4.58 10.42 9.09
N LYS A 108 -4.17 11.61 8.65
CA LYS A 108 -2.81 11.89 8.16
C LYS A 108 -1.92 12.41 9.28
N TYR A 109 -0.78 11.76 9.44
CA TYR A 109 0.29 12.15 10.34
C TYR A 109 1.44 12.76 9.55
N ILE A 110 2.10 13.80 10.06
CA ILE A 110 3.27 14.40 9.41
C ILE A 110 4.46 14.47 10.37
N ARG A 111 5.63 14.07 9.86
CA ARG A 111 6.93 14.44 10.42
C ARG A 111 7.69 15.31 9.43
N PHE A 112 8.28 16.40 9.90
CA PHE A 112 9.08 17.26 9.05
C PHE A 112 10.19 17.98 9.81
N SER A 113 11.17 18.41 9.04
CA SER A 113 12.33 19.16 9.50
C SER A 113 12.43 20.49 8.76
N VAL A 114 13.01 21.48 9.43
CA VAL A 114 13.39 22.76 8.83
C VAL A 114 14.79 23.15 9.25
N ALA A 115 15.50 23.77 8.32
CA ALA A 115 16.79 24.43 8.51
C ALA A 115 16.76 25.80 7.81
N PRO A 116 17.79 26.66 7.96
CA PRO A 116 17.78 27.99 7.35
C PRO A 116 17.47 28.04 5.85
N ASN A 117 17.84 27.00 5.10
CA ASN A 117 17.65 26.90 3.66
C ASN A 117 16.98 25.58 3.24
N ASP A 118 16.30 24.87 4.15
CA ASP A 118 15.74 23.55 3.82
C ASP A 118 14.44 23.23 4.56
N PHE A 119 13.61 22.42 3.91
CA PHE A 119 12.37 21.85 4.42
C PHE A 119 12.25 20.43 3.85
N GLN A 120 12.13 19.43 4.72
CA GLN A 120 11.90 18.05 4.29
C GLN A 120 10.82 17.41 5.14
N SER A 121 9.90 16.69 4.53
CA SER A 121 8.79 16.05 5.25
C SER A 121 8.50 14.61 4.80
N MET A 122 7.73 13.93 5.64
CA MET A 122 7.08 12.66 5.41
C MET A 122 5.66 12.73 5.99
N ILE A 123 4.66 12.61 5.14
CA ILE A 123 3.26 12.40 5.52
C ILE A 123 2.99 10.90 5.47
N ILE A 124 2.30 10.40 6.49
CA ILE A 124 1.87 9.02 6.63
C ILE A 124 0.33 9.02 6.58
N GLY A 125 -0.22 8.42 5.52
CA GLY A 125 -1.66 8.22 5.37
C GLY A 125 -2.21 7.02 6.17
N PRO A 126 -3.54 6.92 6.32
CA PRO A 126 -4.20 5.82 7.03
C PRO A 126 -4.13 4.47 6.30
N ASP A 127 -3.87 4.50 4.99
CA ASP A 127 -3.63 3.35 4.13
C ASP A 127 -2.13 2.98 4.06
N GLY A 128 -1.31 3.60 4.90
CA GLY A 128 0.13 3.44 4.96
C GLY A 128 0.84 3.88 3.66
N LYS A 129 0.20 4.71 2.84
CA LYS A 129 0.91 5.44 1.78
C LYS A 129 1.68 6.61 2.37
N TYR A 130 2.85 6.84 1.80
CA TYR A 130 3.77 7.88 2.22
C TYR A 130 3.88 8.95 1.16
N GLU A 131 3.86 10.21 1.59
CA GLU A 131 4.12 11.36 0.73
C GLU A 131 5.33 12.12 1.28
N PHE A 132 6.26 12.45 0.39
CA PHE A 132 7.51 13.13 0.75
C PHE A 132 7.56 14.50 0.09
N ILE A 133 8.13 15.44 0.83
CA ILE A 133 8.54 16.74 0.29
C ILE A 133 10.05 16.85 0.45
N GLU A 134 10.73 17.06 -0.67
CA GLU A 134 12.18 17.17 -0.74
C GLU A 134 12.58 18.25 -1.75
N PRO A 135 13.79 18.84 -1.62
CA PRO A 135 14.33 19.75 -2.63
C PRO A 135 14.35 19.12 -4.03
N ALA A 136 13.67 19.77 -4.97
CA ALA A 136 13.66 19.40 -6.38
C ALA A 136 14.89 19.92 -7.13
N THR A 137 15.52 21.00 -6.63
CA THR A 137 16.71 21.65 -7.20
C THR A 137 17.86 21.66 -6.19
N ALA A 138 19.10 21.64 -6.68
CA ALA A 138 20.31 21.59 -5.82
C ALA A 138 20.47 22.84 -4.93
N ASP A 139 19.93 23.99 -5.36
CA ASP A 139 19.91 25.23 -4.59
C ASP A 139 18.74 25.32 -3.60
N LYS A 140 17.88 24.30 -3.56
CA LYS A 140 16.70 24.19 -2.70
C LYS A 140 15.63 25.29 -2.94
N SER A 141 15.63 25.93 -4.11
CA SER A 141 14.64 26.96 -4.46
C SER A 141 13.25 26.39 -4.79
N TYR A 142 13.19 25.12 -5.21
CA TYR A 142 11.94 24.41 -5.48
C TYR A 142 11.91 23.07 -4.75
N TYR A 143 10.70 22.65 -4.36
CA TYR A 143 10.40 21.39 -3.71
C TYR A 143 9.50 20.53 -4.59
N SER A 144 9.72 19.22 -4.56
CA SER A 144 8.88 18.21 -5.19
C SER A 144 8.05 17.50 -4.14
N VAL A 145 6.78 17.25 -4.46
CA VAL A 145 5.94 16.29 -3.72
C VAL A 145 5.91 14.99 -4.52
N HIS A 146 6.23 13.88 -3.87
CA HIS A 146 6.28 12.55 -4.50
C HIS A 146 5.93 11.45 -3.49
N GLY A 147 5.46 10.31 -3.98
CA GLY A 147 5.42 9.07 -3.22
C GLY A 147 6.82 8.49 -3.05
N LYS A 148 6.94 7.18 -2.78
CA LYS A 148 8.27 6.55 -2.67
C LYS A 148 9.04 6.67 -3.99
N ALA A 149 10.31 7.10 -3.93
CA ALA A 149 11.16 7.26 -5.10
C ALA A 149 11.36 5.94 -5.86
N SER A 150 11.80 6.02 -7.12
CA SER A 150 12.18 4.86 -7.93
C SER A 150 13.68 4.59 -7.89
N LYS A 151 14.13 3.33 -7.88
CA LYS A 151 15.56 2.98 -7.93
C LYS A 151 16.16 3.28 -9.30
N ASN A 152 17.30 3.98 -9.32
CA ASN A 152 18.19 4.06 -10.47
C ASN A 152 19.46 3.25 -10.19
N GLY A 153 19.48 1.98 -10.61
CA GLY A 153 20.70 1.26 -11.01
C GLY A 153 21.65 0.70 -9.94
N HIS A 154 21.55 1.05 -8.65
CA HIS A 154 22.44 0.53 -7.60
C HIS A 154 21.67 0.10 -6.34
N ALA A 155 22.02 -1.08 -5.82
CA ALA A 155 21.34 -1.75 -4.72
C ALA A 155 21.98 -1.44 -3.36
N PHE A 156 21.15 -1.34 -2.32
CA PHE A 156 21.59 -1.44 -0.93
C PHE A 156 22.28 -2.78 -0.67
N ALA A 157 23.30 -2.78 0.18
CA ALA A 157 23.96 -3.99 0.66
C ALA A 157 24.15 -3.87 2.18
N CYS A 158 23.27 -4.51 2.95
CA CYS A 158 23.48 -4.70 4.37
C CYS A 158 24.49 -5.84 4.58
N SER A 159 25.49 -5.58 5.41
CA SER A 159 26.57 -6.52 5.77
C SER A 159 26.49 -6.94 7.23
N THR A 160 25.45 -6.51 7.95
CA THR A 160 25.18 -6.91 9.33
C THR A 160 25.12 -8.43 9.42
N LYS A 161 25.93 -9.01 10.32
CA LYS A 161 25.97 -10.45 10.52
C LYS A 161 24.95 -10.83 11.60
N GLU A 162 23.98 -11.66 11.24
CA GLU A 162 23.03 -12.26 12.19
C GLU A 162 23.57 -13.60 12.72
N ASP A 163 24.70 -13.54 13.44
CA ASP A 163 25.34 -14.75 13.94
C ASP A 163 24.51 -15.48 15.03
N LYS A 164 24.88 -16.73 15.30
CA LYS A 164 24.14 -17.58 16.24
C LYS A 164 24.11 -16.99 17.63
N GLU A 165 25.16 -16.27 18.01
CA GLU A 165 25.33 -15.62 19.29
C GLU A 165 24.37 -14.43 19.43
N ALA A 166 24.26 -13.56 18.42
CA ALA A 166 23.29 -12.47 18.36
C ALA A 166 21.85 -13.00 18.39
N VAL A 167 21.54 -14.00 17.57
CA VAL A 167 20.22 -14.66 17.56
C VAL A 167 19.93 -15.29 18.92
N ALA A 168 20.89 -15.98 19.54
CA ALA A 168 20.72 -16.60 20.85
C ALA A 168 20.50 -15.55 21.96
N ARG A 169 21.15 -14.39 21.88
CA ARG A 169 20.90 -13.26 22.81
C ARG A 169 19.45 -12.80 22.69
N ILE A 170 18.98 -12.47 21.48
CA ILE A 170 17.60 -12.03 21.26
C ILE A 170 16.60 -13.12 21.68
N GLN A 171 16.85 -14.38 21.32
CA GLN A 171 15.97 -15.49 21.70
C GLN A 171 15.92 -15.69 23.24
N LYS A 172 17.04 -15.51 23.94
CA LYS A 172 17.09 -15.55 25.40
C LYS A 172 16.25 -14.41 26.01
N LEU A 173 16.32 -13.21 25.45
CA LEU A 173 15.46 -12.08 25.85
C LEU A 173 13.98 -12.39 25.59
N MET A 174 13.65 -12.95 24.42
CA MET A 174 12.27 -13.33 24.07
C MET A 174 11.70 -14.41 25.00
N ASN A 175 12.54 -15.35 25.46
CA ASN A 175 12.14 -16.43 26.36
C ASN A 175 12.07 -16.01 27.84
N SER A 176 12.62 -14.85 28.21
CA SER A 176 12.64 -14.35 29.60
C SER A 176 11.62 -13.23 29.88
N GLY A 177 10.97 -12.68 28.85
CA GLY A 177 9.98 -11.62 28.96
C GLY A 177 8.54 -12.08 29.22
N THR A 178 7.82 -11.32 30.05
CA THR A 178 6.39 -11.45 30.34
C THR A 178 5.55 -11.01 29.13
N ALA A 179 4.32 -11.53 29.01
CA ALA A 179 3.42 -11.42 27.84
C ALA A 179 2.89 -10.00 27.50
N ALA A 180 3.48 -8.93 28.04
CA ALA A 180 3.11 -7.55 27.71
C ALA A 180 4.03 -7.04 26.59
N LYS A 181 3.62 -7.25 25.34
CA LYS A 181 4.28 -6.65 24.18
C LYS A 181 3.27 -5.75 23.47
N SER A 182 3.77 -4.58 23.05
CA SER A 182 3.08 -3.49 22.33
C SER A 182 2.15 -2.55 23.10
N ASN A 183 2.10 -2.72 24.42
CA ASN A 183 1.10 -2.08 25.28
C ASN A 183 1.62 -1.71 26.68
N ASN A 184 2.94 -1.60 26.86
CA ASN A 184 3.56 -1.31 28.16
C ASN A 184 3.33 0.14 28.62
N LYS A 185 2.71 0.98 27.77
CA LYS A 185 2.44 2.40 28.02
C LYS A 185 3.73 3.18 28.37
N THR A 186 4.83 2.85 27.69
CA THR A 186 6.12 3.53 27.86
C THR A 186 6.60 4.08 26.52
N PHE A 187 7.01 5.34 26.52
CA PHE A 187 7.70 5.98 25.41
C PHE A 187 9.19 6.07 25.72
N HIS A 188 10.02 5.53 24.83
CA HIS A 188 11.45 5.36 25.03
C HIS A 188 12.20 6.46 24.26
N THR A 189 13.13 7.16 24.92
CA THR A 189 14.01 8.15 24.27
C THR A 189 15.47 7.76 24.43
N LEU A 190 16.11 7.39 23.31
CA LEU A 190 17.53 7.02 23.24
C LEU A 190 18.40 8.22 22.87
N ARG A 191 19.52 8.39 23.57
CA ARG A 191 20.57 9.36 23.22
C ARG A 191 21.47 8.77 22.14
N LEU A 192 21.57 9.46 21.01
CA LEU A 192 22.36 9.04 19.86
C LEU A 192 23.68 9.82 19.76
N ALA A 193 24.80 9.11 19.75
CA ALA A 193 26.07 9.65 19.29
C ALA A 193 26.18 9.49 17.76
N MET A 194 25.91 10.55 17.01
CA MET A 194 25.99 10.57 15.55
C MET A 194 27.35 11.09 15.09
N SER A 195 28.08 10.25 14.36
CA SER A 195 29.34 10.59 13.70
C SER A 195 29.16 10.66 12.18
N VAL A 196 29.99 11.44 11.50
CA VAL A 196 29.99 11.49 10.02
C VAL A 196 31.40 11.54 9.46
N THR A 197 31.65 10.93 8.30
CA THR A 197 32.96 11.05 7.65
C THR A 197 33.21 12.47 7.11
N GLY A 198 34.46 12.82 6.84
CA GLY A 198 34.85 14.09 6.24
C GLY A 198 34.23 14.30 4.86
N GLU A 199 34.03 13.23 4.09
CA GLU A 199 33.35 13.25 2.80
C GLU A 199 31.86 13.61 2.95
N TYR A 200 31.18 13.09 3.97
CA TYR A 200 29.77 13.41 4.23
C TYR A 200 29.61 14.91 4.52
N THR A 201 30.46 15.45 5.41
CA THR A 201 30.43 16.88 5.72
C THR A 201 30.76 17.74 4.51
N THR A 202 31.70 17.31 3.68
CA THR A 202 32.05 18.00 2.42
C THR A 202 30.88 17.98 1.43
N TYR A 203 30.18 16.85 1.31
CA TYR A 203 29.02 16.69 0.42
C TYR A 203 27.93 17.74 0.70
N PHE A 204 27.66 18.03 1.97
CA PHE A 204 26.66 19.02 2.37
C PHE A 204 27.20 20.45 2.51
N GLY A 205 28.43 20.71 2.05
CA GLY A 205 29.01 22.06 2.05
C GLY A 205 29.46 22.56 3.43
N GLY A 206 29.72 21.65 4.38
CA GLY A 206 30.24 21.95 5.71
C GLY A 206 29.32 21.52 6.85
N VAL A 207 29.76 21.79 8.09
CA VAL A 207 29.13 21.32 9.34
C VAL A 207 27.65 21.68 9.42
N ALA A 208 27.28 22.91 9.06
CA ALA A 208 25.88 23.35 9.12
C ALA A 208 24.97 22.54 8.17
N GLY A 209 25.45 22.24 6.96
CA GLY A 209 24.70 21.43 5.99
C GLY A 209 24.60 19.97 6.42
N ALA A 210 25.69 19.41 6.97
CA ALA A 210 25.71 18.04 7.49
C ALA A 210 24.69 17.86 8.63
N LEU A 211 24.69 18.77 9.60
CA LEU A 211 23.74 18.75 10.71
C LEU A 211 22.30 18.99 10.27
N ALA A 212 22.08 19.85 9.26
CA ALA A 212 20.75 20.01 8.67
C ALA A 212 20.24 18.71 8.04
N GLN A 213 21.09 17.96 7.35
CA GLN A 213 20.68 16.67 6.78
C GLN A 213 20.49 15.59 7.85
N ILE A 214 21.35 15.50 8.86
CA ILE A 214 21.13 14.57 9.99
C ILE A 214 19.78 14.86 10.65
N ASN A 215 19.45 16.14 10.87
CA ASN A 215 18.15 16.54 11.42
C ASN A 215 16.99 16.09 10.53
N ALA A 216 17.10 16.20 9.21
CA ALA A 216 16.08 15.74 8.28
C ALA A 216 15.91 14.21 8.30
N THR A 217 17.01 13.47 8.21
CA THR A 217 17.03 12.00 8.25
C THR A 217 16.46 11.46 9.56
N LEU A 218 16.91 11.95 10.71
CA LEU A 218 16.39 11.52 12.01
C LEU A 218 14.92 11.88 12.22
N SER A 219 14.47 13.04 11.72
CA SER A 219 13.05 13.41 11.78
C SER A 219 12.16 12.42 11.05
N ARG A 220 12.62 11.91 9.91
CA ARG A 220 11.90 10.93 9.10
C ARG A 220 11.92 9.54 9.73
N VAL A 221 13.10 9.09 10.17
CA VAL A 221 13.30 7.79 10.84
C VAL A 221 12.46 7.71 12.12
N ASN A 222 12.49 8.76 12.96
CA ASN A 222 11.66 8.83 14.16
C ASN A 222 10.17 8.83 13.83
N GLY A 223 9.74 9.37 12.68
CA GLY A 223 8.35 9.28 12.23
C GLY A 223 7.84 7.85 12.09
N VAL A 224 8.73 6.89 11.80
CA VAL A 224 8.41 5.46 11.77
C VAL A 224 8.55 4.85 13.16
N PHE A 225 9.66 5.08 13.87
CA PHE A 225 9.92 4.47 15.18
C PHE A 225 8.93 4.88 16.26
N GLU A 226 8.48 6.14 16.24
CA GLU A 226 7.46 6.64 17.17
C GLU A 226 6.12 5.92 17.00
N LYS A 227 5.80 5.53 15.75
CA LYS A 227 4.54 4.86 15.42
C LYS A 227 4.60 3.35 15.65
N GLU A 228 5.74 2.74 15.38
CA GLU A 228 5.88 1.27 15.41
C GLU A 228 6.40 0.76 16.76
N PHE A 229 7.24 1.53 17.45
CA PHE A 229 7.97 1.08 18.65
C PHE A 229 7.76 1.95 19.90
N ASN A 230 7.08 3.10 19.80
CA ASN A 230 7.09 4.14 20.84
C ASN A 230 8.50 4.57 21.24
N LEU A 231 9.37 4.67 20.23
CA LEU A 231 10.78 4.97 20.40
C LEU A 231 11.14 6.25 19.65
N HIS A 232 11.94 7.07 20.30
CA HIS A 232 12.53 8.27 19.73
C HIS A 232 14.04 8.26 19.91
N VAL A 233 14.77 8.60 18.85
CA VAL A 233 16.23 8.73 18.87
C VAL A 233 16.61 10.20 18.78
N ASN A 234 17.31 10.71 19.79
CA ASN A 234 17.70 12.11 19.89
C ASN A 234 19.22 12.25 19.90
N ALA A 235 19.78 12.95 18.91
CA ALA A 235 21.22 13.15 18.80
C ALA A 235 21.74 14.11 19.88
N ILE A 236 22.84 13.74 20.53
CA ILE A 236 23.48 14.54 21.58
C ILE A 236 24.33 15.68 21.00
N ASP A 237 24.67 16.68 21.82
CA ASP A 237 25.63 17.72 21.45
C ASP A 237 27.06 17.17 21.44
N ALA A 238 27.51 16.68 20.29
CA ALA A 238 28.85 16.12 20.08
C ALA A 238 29.50 16.66 18.79
N PRO A 239 29.85 17.96 18.72
CA PRO A 239 30.31 18.60 17.49
C PRO A 239 31.64 18.04 16.96
N ASN A 240 32.46 17.43 17.82
CA ASN A 240 33.73 16.81 17.45
C ASN A 240 33.56 15.49 16.67
N LEU A 241 32.35 14.95 16.59
CA LEU A 241 32.01 13.79 15.76
C LEU A 241 31.65 14.19 14.31
N ILE A 242 31.56 15.49 14.03
CA ILE A 242 31.29 16.02 12.69
C ILE A 242 32.62 16.32 11.99
N PHE A 243 33.24 15.30 11.43
CA PHE A 243 34.55 15.43 10.79
C PHE A 243 34.44 16.23 9.49
N THR A 244 35.37 17.15 9.25
CA THR A 244 35.32 18.09 8.10
C THR A 244 36.34 17.80 7.01
N ASN A 245 37.26 16.86 7.23
CA ASN A 245 38.38 16.60 6.32
C ASN A 245 38.63 15.10 6.19
N ALA A 246 38.33 14.57 5.00
CA ALA A 246 38.51 13.16 4.64
C ALA A 246 39.94 12.63 4.81
N ALA A 247 40.96 13.51 4.75
CA ALA A 247 42.35 13.08 4.89
C ALA A 247 42.79 12.91 6.36
N THR A 248 42.02 13.43 7.32
CA THR A 248 42.39 13.47 8.74
C THR A 248 41.31 12.92 9.66
N ASP A 249 40.17 12.51 9.11
CA ASP A 249 39.16 11.83 9.90
C ASP A 249 39.65 10.42 10.28
N PRO A 250 39.07 9.79 11.31
CA PRO A 250 39.53 8.51 11.83
C PRO A 250 39.00 7.31 11.02
N TYR A 251 38.38 7.54 9.86
CA TYR A 251 37.72 6.50 9.08
C TYR A 251 38.55 6.11 7.87
N SER A 252 38.59 4.81 7.59
CA SER A 252 39.14 4.33 6.33
C SER A 252 38.28 4.80 5.16
N THR A 253 38.86 4.87 3.95
CA THR A 253 38.07 5.19 2.74
C THR A 253 36.92 4.20 2.55
N SER A 254 35.89 4.58 1.79
CA SER A 254 34.71 3.73 1.57
C SER A 254 35.00 2.35 0.97
N ASP A 255 36.15 2.18 0.30
CA ASP A 255 36.64 0.89 -0.19
C ASP A 255 36.96 -0.10 0.95
N PHE A 256 37.14 0.40 2.17
CA PHE A 256 37.43 -0.38 3.37
C PHE A 256 36.38 -0.20 4.46
N MET A 257 35.11 0.07 4.09
CA MET A 257 34.01 0.29 5.04
C MET A 257 33.80 -0.86 6.03
N CYS A 258 34.27 -2.06 5.72
CA CYS A 258 34.29 -3.21 6.65
C CYS A 258 34.97 -2.89 8.00
N LYS A 259 35.85 -1.88 8.05
CA LYS A 259 36.57 -1.45 9.26
C LYS A 259 35.78 -0.43 10.09
N TRP A 260 34.75 0.17 9.50
CA TRP A 260 34.04 1.30 10.11
C TRP A 260 33.34 0.95 11.41
N ASN A 261 32.89 -0.30 11.61
CA ASN A 261 32.30 -0.71 12.89
C ASN A 261 33.30 -0.55 14.06
N ASN A 262 34.54 -1.00 13.86
CA ASN A 262 35.61 -0.89 14.85
C ASN A 262 36.16 0.54 14.95
N GLU A 263 36.30 1.24 13.83
CA GLU A 263 36.74 2.64 13.82
C GLU A 263 35.73 3.53 14.57
N LEU A 264 34.43 3.34 14.35
CA LEU A 264 33.39 4.07 15.09
C LEU A 264 33.41 3.74 16.58
N MET A 265 33.55 2.47 16.96
CA MET A 265 33.70 2.09 18.37
C MET A 265 34.86 2.87 19.01
N ASN A 266 36.03 2.94 18.35
CA ASN A 266 37.19 3.67 18.87
C ASN A 266 37.00 5.21 18.90
N VAL A 267 36.15 5.76 18.04
CA VAL A 267 35.80 7.18 18.06
C VAL A 267 34.87 7.51 19.23
N LEU A 268 33.90 6.64 19.51
CA LEU A 268 32.89 6.89 20.53
C LEU A 268 33.31 6.43 21.93
N HIS A 269 34.18 5.42 22.01
CA HIS A 269 34.73 4.89 23.25
C HIS A 269 35.89 5.74 23.76
N GLY A 270 36.07 5.79 25.09
CA GLY A 270 37.30 6.28 25.71
C GLY A 270 37.52 7.80 25.76
N GLY A 271 36.62 8.64 25.27
CA GLY A 271 36.67 10.09 25.50
C GLY A 271 37.44 10.93 24.48
N ALA A 272 38.08 10.30 23.48
CA ALA A 272 39.01 10.98 22.57
C ALA A 272 38.38 12.17 21.82
N TYR A 273 37.09 12.07 21.49
CA TYR A 273 36.33 13.09 20.78
C TYR A 273 35.28 13.80 21.66
N GLY A 274 35.46 13.77 22.99
CA GLY A 274 34.58 14.49 23.93
C GLY A 274 33.26 13.77 24.27
N VAL A 275 33.10 12.53 23.81
CA VAL A 275 32.02 11.62 24.23
C VAL A 275 32.60 10.39 24.90
N THR A 276 31.88 9.85 25.87
CA THR A 276 32.23 8.61 26.57
C THR A 276 31.07 7.62 26.45
N ASP A 277 31.27 6.37 26.86
CA ASP A 277 30.20 5.37 26.89
C ASP A 277 28.98 5.84 27.71
N ALA A 278 29.15 6.72 28.71
CA ALA A 278 28.02 7.24 29.49
C ALA A 278 27.21 8.32 28.75
N SER A 279 27.76 8.90 27.69
CA SER A 279 27.17 10.04 26.96
C SER A 279 25.99 9.64 26.06
N PHE A 280 25.91 8.36 25.66
CA PHE A 280 24.94 7.89 24.66
C PHE A 280 24.47 6.46 24.91
N ASP A 281 23.36 6.10 24.30
CA ASP A 281 22.69 4.80 24.42
C ASP A 281 22.82 3.97 23.14
N ILE A 282 22.95 4.66 22.00
CA ILE A 282 23.17 4.12 20.67
C ILE A 282 24.13 5.04 19.89
N GLY A 283 25.04 4.49 19.09
CA GLY A 283 25.96 5.27 18.26
C GLY A 283 25.93 4.80 16.81
N HIS A 284 26.04 5.76 15.88
CA HIS A 284 25.91 5.49 14.45
C HIS A 284 26.80 6.43 13.62
N LEU A 285 27.23 5.96 12.45
CA LEU A 285 28.05 6.70 11.48
C LEU A 285 27.31 6.89 10.15
N PHE A 286 27.35 8.10 9.58
CA PHE A 286 27.00 8.32 8.17
C PHE A 286 28.21 8.55 7.27
N GLY A 287 28.25 7.80 6.16
CA GLY A 287 29.19 7.99 5.06
C GLY A 287 28.54 8.63 3.84
N ALA A 288 29.35 9.22 2.96
CA ALA A 288 28.86 9.84 1.72
C ALA A 288 28.70 8.87 0.53
N SER A 289 29.42 7.75 0.54
CA SER A 289 29.59 6.85 -0.61
C SER A 289 30.04 5.45 -0.22
N GLY A 290 30.02 4.54 -1.19
CA GLY A 290 30.54 3.18 -1.08
C GLY A 290 29.44 2.11 -1.19
N GLY A 291 28.23 2.40 -0.70
CA GLY A 291 27.08 1.52 -0.83
C GLY A 291 27.03 0.35 0.13
N GLY A 292 26.82 0.66 1.41
CA GLY A 292 26.62 -0.38 2.41
C GLY A 292 26.02 0.13 3.71
N GLY A 293 25.62 -0.82 4.53
CA GLY A 293 25.25 -0.61 5.93
C GLY A 293 25.69 -1.79 6.78
N ASN A 294 25.94 -1.50 8.05
CA ASN A 294 26.23 -2.53 9.04
C ASN A 294 25.91 -1.98 10.43
N ALA A 295 24.99 -2.61 11.14
CA ALA A 295 24.61 -2.22 12.49
C ALA A 295 25.73 -2.44 13.53
N GLY A 296 26.77 -3.21 13.19
CA GLY A 296 27.88 -3.61 14.06
C GLY A 296 27.48 -4.65 15.11
N CYS A 297 26.22 -4.64 15.53
CA CYS A 297 25.62 -5.62 16.43
C CYS A 297 24.09 -5.55 16.34
N ILE A 298 23.43 -6.63 16.75
CA ILE A 298 21.97 -6.71 16.82
C ILE A 298 21.52 -6.60 18.28
N GLY A 299 20.60 -5.68 18.55
CA GLY A 299 20.00 -5.47 19.86
C GLY A 299 20.99 -5.04 20.94
N CYS A 300 21.98 -4.23 20.57
CA CYS A 300 23.11 -3.89 21.41
C CYS A 300 23.04 -2.51 22.06
N ILE A 301 21.86 -1.86 22.06
CA ILE A 301 21.65 -0.61 22.80
C ILE A 301 22.20 -0.73 24.23
N GLY A 302 22.87 0.32 24.70
CA GLY A 302 23.45 0.35 26.04
C GLY A 302 24.66 -0.54 26.29
N SER A 303 25.03 -1.44 25.37
CA SER A 303 26.17 -2.33 25.54
C SER A 303 27.51 -1.61 25.39
N ASN A 304 28.36 -1.74 26.42
CA ASN A 304 29.73 -1.22 26.43
C ASN A 304 30.77 -2.35 26.24
N ASP A 305 30.36 -3.48 25.65
CA ASP A 305 31.26 -4.59 25.37
C ASP A 305 32.18 -4.24 24.21
N ILE A 306 33.46 -4.04 24.52
CA ILE A 306 34.52 -3.71 23.56
C ILE A 306 35.27 -4.95 23.08
N SER A 307 34.77 -6.16 23.34
CA SER A 307 35.36 -7.37 22.75
C SER A 307 35.27 -7.31 21.22
N THR A 308 36.27 -7.90 20.58
CA THR A 308 36.40 -7.86 19.13
C THR A 308 36.82 -9.20 18.57
N THR A 309 36.32 -9.50 17.37
CA THR A 309 36.78 -10.61 16.54
C THR A 309 37.68 -10.09 15.43
N SER A 310 38.86 -10.71 15.29
CA SER A 310 39.80 -10.40 14.20
C SER A 310 39.68 -11.42 13.06
N TYR A 311 39.53 -10.92 11.83
CA TYR A 311 39.46 -11.71 10.62
C TYR A 311 40.77 -11.61 9.85
N THR A 312 41.38 -12.76 9.54
CA THR A 312 42.52 -12.78 8.61
C THR A 312 42.05 -12.44 7.19
N ALA A 313 42.96 -12.02 6.32
CA ALA A 313 42.63 -11.79 4.90
C ALA A 313 41.98 -13.03 4.23
N ALA A 314 42.35 -14.24 4.65
CA ALA A 314 41.75 -15.48 4.14
C ALA A 314 40.32 -15.74 4.62
N GLN A 315 39.89 -15.13 5.73
CA GLN A 315 38.57 -15.28 6.33
C GLN A 315 37.68 -14.04 6.12
N SER A 316 38.24 -13.00 5.52
CA SER A 316 37.62 -11.68 5.43
C SER A 316 36.59 -11.63 4.30
N ASP A 317 35.56 -10.82 4.51
CA ASP A 317 34.64 -10.31 3.50
C ASP A 317 35.04 -8.90 3.00
N CYS A 318 36.05 -8.29 3.62
CA CYS A 318 36.55 -6.97 3.28
C CYS A 318 37.44 -6.98 2.04
N LYS A 319 37.03 -6.26 1.00
CA LYS A 319 37.71 -6.21 -0.29
C LYS A 319 37.92 -4.78 -0.76
N ASP A 320 39.05 -4.52 -1.39
CA ASP A 320 39.22 -3.31 -2.20
C ASP A 320 38.46 -3.41 -3.54
N ALA A 321 38.47 -2.32 -4.31
CA ALA A 321 37.89 -2.28 -5.66
C ALA A 321 38.57 -3.25 -6.65
N GLY A 322 39.78 -3.72 -6.35
CA GLY A 322 40.51 -4.75 -7.12
C GLY A 322 40.13 -6.19 -6.76
N GLY A 323 39.28 -6.39 -5.73
CA GLY A 323 38.87 -7.70 -5.23
C GLY A 323 39.87 -8.37 -4.28
N ASN A 324 40.90 -7.65 -3.84
CA ASN A 324 41.88 -8.17 -2.87
C ASN A 324 41.29 -8.16 -1.46
N TYR A 325 41.46 -9.23 -0.70
CA TYR A 325 40.94 -9.36 0.66
C TYR A 325 41.90 -8.79 1.71
N TYR A 326 41.35 -8.12 2.71
CA TYR A 326 42.12 -7.48 3.77
C TYR A 326 41.70 -7.98 5.16
N ALA A 327 42.67 -8.12 6.06
CA ALA A 327 42.38 -8.38 7.46
C ALA A 327 41.69 -7.15 8.09
N TYR A 328 40.75 -7.41 8.99
CA TYR A 328 40.06 -6.37 9.77
C TYR A 328 39.61 -6.93 11.12
N THR A 329 39.22 -6.02 12.00
CA THR A 329 38.69 -6.32 13.33
C THR A 329 37.27 -5.76 13.40
N SER A 330 36.35 -6.53 13.97
CA SER A 330 34.96 -6.11 14.19
C SER A 330 34.64 -6.16 15.68
N PRO A 331 33.90 -5.19 16.24
CA PRO A 331 33.30 -5.32 17.56
C PRO A 331 32.31 -6.49 17.58
N ASP A 332 32.20 -7.17 18.72
CA ASP A 332 31.25 -8.27 18.88
C ASP A 332 29.87 -7.77 19.35
N ASN A 333 29.83 -6.73 20.21
CA ASN A 333 28.59 -6.24 20.81
C ASN A 333 28.68 -4.82 21.40
N TYR A 334 29.22 -3.84 20.66
CA TYR A 334 29.35 -2.46 21.14
C TYR A 334 28.26 -1.53 20.58
N LYS A 335 27.54 -0.79 21.45
CA LYS A 335 26.39 0.06 21.07
C LYS A 335 26.68 1.19 20.07
N GLY A 336 27.95 1.55 19.91
CA GLY A 336 28.41 2.61 19.02
C GLY A 336 29.23 2.09 17.86
N SER A 337 28.74 1.07 17.16
CA SER A 337 29.46 0.44 16.06
C SER A 337 28.67 0.39 14.76
N GLY A 338 27.45 0.95 14.68
CA GLY A 338 26.64 0.92 13.46
C GLY A 338 27.00 2.00 12.44
N PHE A 339 26.83 1.72 11.14
CA PHE A 339 27.01 2.71 10.08
C PHE A 339 26.03 2.53 8.92
N THR A 340 25.79 3.64 8.21
CA THR A 340 25.00 3.69 6.98
C THR A 340 25.70 4.55 5.93
N SER A 341 25.81 4.05 4.69
CA SER A 341 26.39 4.79 3.56
C SER A 341 25.72 4.45 2.22
N PRO A 342 25.35 5.45 1.40
CA PRO A 342 24.55 5.23 0.19
C PRO A 342 25.37 4.60 -0.95
N ALA A 343 24.71 3.77 -1.77
CA ALA A 343 25.34 3.15 -2.96
C ALA A 343 25.33 4.06 -4.19
N ASN A 344 24.46 5.05 -4.21
CA ASN A 344 24.31 6.03 -5.28
C ASN A 344 25.08 7.34 -5.01
N ASN A 345 25.88 7.39 -3.94
CA ASN A 345 26.58 8.59 -3.46
C ASN A 345 25.64 9.77 -3.14
N VAL A 346 24.40 9.47 -2.72
CA VAL A 346 23.41 10.46 -2.28
C VAL A 346 22.94 10.10 -0.86
N PRO A 347 23.58 10.64 0.19
CA PRO A 347 23.30 10.30 1.58
C PRO A 347 22.11 11.11 2.14
N MET A 348 21.02 11.16 1.38
CA MET A 348 19.80 11.87 1.72
C MET A 348 18.58 11.33 0.98
N GLY A 349 17.41 11.68 1.50
CA GLY A 349 16.13 11.42 0.86
C GLY A 349 15.50 10.09 1.29
N ASP A 350 14.26 9.87 0.86
CA ASP A 350 13.41 8.77 1.31
C ASP A 350 14.07 7.38 1.20
N THR A 351 14.81 7.12 0.12
CA THR A 351 15.56 5.87 -0.05
C THR A 351 16.66 5.71 1.01
N PHE A 352 17.45 6.75 1.27
CA PHE A 352 18.53 6.67 2.26
C PHE A 352 17.95 6.53 3.68
N ASP A 353 16.98 7.38 4.01
CA ASP A 353 16.43 7.44 5.36
C ASP A 353 15.63 6.18 5.73
N ILE A 354 14.82 5.64 4.80
CA ILE A 354 13.94 4.49 5.08
C ILE A 354 14.61 3.16 4.74
N ASP A 355 15.22 3.02 3.56
CA ASP A 355 15.74 1.69 3.14
C ASP A 355 17.08 1.38 3.81
N TYR A 356 17.85 2.39 4.22
CA TYR A 356 19.18 2.18 4.82
C TYR A 356 19.17 2.53 6.30
N VAL A 357 18.93 3.80 6.66
CA VAL A 357 19.13 4.27 8.04
C VAL A 357 18.15 3.59 9.01
N ALA A 358 16.86 3.54 8.67
CA ALA A 358 15.87 2.86 9.52
C ALA A 358 16.13 1.34 9.61
N HIS A 359 16.68 0.73 8.57
CA HIS A 359 17.06 -0.70 8.54
C HIS A 359 18.23 -0.98 9.49
N GLU A 360 19.32 -0.24 9.37
CA GLU A 360 20.51 -0.47 10.20
C GLU A 360 20.28 -0.10 11.67
N ILE A 361 19.54 0.97 11.94
CA ILE A 361 19.14 1.28 13.33
C ILE A 361 18.15 0.23 13.84
N GLY A 362 17.26 -0.32 12.99
CA GLY A 362 16.39 -1.44 13.34
C GLY A 362 17.16 -2.66 13.88
N HIS A 363 18.25 -3.05 13.22
CA HIS A 363 19.16 -4.06 13.74
C HIS A 363 19.77 -3.68 15.09
N GLN A 364 20.29 -2.45 15.25
CA GLN A 364 20.84 -1.99 16.54
C GLN A 364 19.80 -2.09 17.67
N LEU A 365 18.51 -1.90 17.34
CA LEU A 365 17.37 -2.03 18.24
C LEU A 365 16.94 -3.48 18.51
N GLY A 366 17.34 -4.46 17.68
CA GLY A 366 17.13 -5.88 17.93
C GLY A 366 16.49 -6.68 16.80
N ASP A 367 16.22 -6.05 15.66
CA ASP A 367 15.59 -6.72 14.54
C ASP A 367 16.51 -7.65 13.79
N ASN A 368 15.94 -8.75 13.32
CA ASN A 368 16.55 -9.59 12.30
C ASN A 368 15.85 -9.37 10.95
N HIS A 369 16.45 -9.83 9.86
CA HIS A 369 15.84 -9.77 8.54
C HIS A 369 14.54 -10.58 8.45
N THR A 370 13.57 -10.01 7.75
CA THR A 370 12.25 -10.60 7.57
C THR A 370 12.06 -11.27 6.21
N TYR A 371 13.01 -11.15 5.29
CA TYR A 371 12.92 -11.75 3.95
C TYR A 371 12.84 -13.28 3.97
N SER A 372 12.69 -13.92 2.80
CA SER A 372 12.48 -15.37 2.73
C SER A 372 13.75 -16.24 2.76
N PHE A 373 14.94 -15.68 2.59
CA PHE A 373 16.19 -16.46 2.60
C PHE A 373 16.49 -16.91 4.03
N ASN A 374 16.66 -18.21 4.24
CA ASN A 374 16.83 -18.75 5.58
C ASN A 374 18.21 -18.40 6.16
N GLU A 375 18.22 -17.58 7.22
CA GLU A 375 19.41 -17.21 7.99
C GLU A 375 19.50 -17.95 9.33
N GLY A 376 18.54 -18.82 9.64
CA GLY A 376 18.52 -19.56 10.90
C GLY A 376 18.02 -18.74 12.10
N THR A 377 17.48 -17.54 11.87
CA THR A 377 16.96 -16.63 12.91
C THR A 377 15.54 -16.98 13.36
N GLY A 378 14.80 -17.73 12.54
CA GLY A 378 13.41 -18.12 12.82
C GLY A 378 12.37 -17.02 12.54
N VAL A 379 12.77 -15.92 11.91
CA VAL A 379 11.89 -14.79 11.57
C VAL A 379 11.95 -14.37 10.09
N CYS A 380 12.37 -15.28 9.20
CA CYS A 380 12.36 -15.11 7.75
C CYS A 380 10.92 -15.24 7.19
N VAL A 381 10.03 -14.30 7.53
CA VAL A 381 8.55 -14.43 7.47
C VAL A 381 7.87 -13.69 6.31
N GLU A 382 8.60 -13.05 5.42
CA GLU A 382 8.07 -12.47 4.18
C GLU A 382 8.47 -13.31 2.96
N PRO A 383 7.67 -13.33 1.88
CA PRO A 383 8.08 -13.96 0.64
C PRO A 383 9.16 -13.15 -0.08
N GLY A 384 9.98 -13.82 -0.88
CA GLY A 384 10.99 -13.19 -1.74
C GLY A 384 11.97 -12.33 -0.95
N SER A 385 12.20 -11.13 -1.46
CA SER A 385 12.99 -10.08 -0.85
C SER A 385 12.37 -9.48 0.41
N GLY A 386 11.10 -9.75 0.71
CA GLY A 386 10.35 -8.93 1.66
C GLY A 386 10.00 -7.54 1.11
N SER A 387 9.10 -6.88 1.83
CA SER A 387 8.51 -5.58 1.52
C SER A 387 8.62 -4.58 2.66
N THR A 388 8.81 -5.03 3.91
CA THR A 388 8.98 -4.14 5.08
C THR A 388 10.42 -3.65 5.23
N ILE A 389 10.68 -2.74 6.18
CA ILE A 389 12.00 -2.14 6.40
C ILE A 389 13.10 -3.20 6.59
N MET A 390 12.85 -4.28 7.32
CA MET A 390 13.81 -5.37 7.56
C MET A 390 13.87 -6.41 6.42
N GLY A 391 13.16 -6.16 5.32
CA GLY A 391 13.34 -6.88 4.07
C GLY A 391 14.47 -6.28 3.23
N TYR A 392 14.81 -6.98 2.15
CA TYR A 392 15.77 -6.59 1.13
C TYR A 392 15.07 -6.15 -0.17
N ALA A 393 14.04 -5.31 -0.05
CA ALA A 393 13.20 -4.90 -1.17
C ALA A 393 14.04 -4.38 -2.36
N GLY A 394 13.96 -5.08 -3.49
CA GLY A 394 14.52 -4.64 -4.77
C GLY A 394 16.03 -4.82 -4.92
N ILE A 395 16.66 -5.66 -4.10
CA ILE A 395 18.11 -5.91 -4.14
C ILE A 395 18.49 -7.41 -4.23
N THR A 396 17.52 -8.30 -4.39
CA THR A 396 17.73 -9.76 -4.34
C THR A 396 17.59 -10.42 -5.72
N GLY A 397 17.11 -9.68 -6.72
CA GLY A 397 17.02 -10.10 -8.12
C GLY A 397 15.58 -10.32 -8.59
N ASN A 398 15.38 -10.27 -9.91
CA ASN A 398 14.05 -10.21 -10.54
C ASN A 398 13.09 -11.36 -10.16
N ASN A 399 13.61 -12.52 -9.74
CA ASN A 399 12.80 -13.68 -9.35
C ASN A 399 12.34 -13.66 -7.88
N THR A 400 12.92 -12.78 -7.06
CA THR A 400 12.69 -12.68 -5.61
C THR A 400 12.29 -11.28 -5.19
N ASP A 401 12.62 -10.24 -5.96
CA ASP A 401 12.24 -8.86 -5.67
C ASP A 401 10.72 -8.68 -5.70
N VAL A 402 10.16 -8.43 -4.52
CA VAL A 402 8.73 -8.16 -4.28
C VAL A 402 8.36 -6.76 -4.75
N GLN A 403 9.23 -5.80 -4.49
CA GLN A 403 9.08 -4.39 -4.89
C GLN A 403 10.45 -3.70 -4.90
N GLN A 404 10.50 -2.46 -5.42
CA GLN A 404 11.77 -1.76 -5.57
C GLN A 404 12.36 -1.23 -4.25
N HIS A 405 11.52 -0.81 -3.32
CA HIS A 405 11.94 -0.16 -2.08
C HIS A 405 11.08 -0.64 -0.92
N SER A 406 11.54 -0.57 0.31
CA SER A 406 10.75 -1.03 1.47
C SER A 406 9.54 -0.12 1.69
N ASP A 407 8.44 -0.62 2.21
CA ASP A 407 7.39 0.25 2.75
C ASP A 407 7.85 0.76 4.13
N ALA A 408 7.55 2.01 4.49
CA ALA A 408 8.09 2.64 5.70
C ALA A 408 7.38 2.20 7.01
N TYR A 409 7.24 0.89 7.20
CA TYR A 409 6.76 0.26 8.43
C TYR A 409 7.51 -1.06 8.69
N PHE A 410 7.37 -1.58 9.91
CA PHE A 410 8.02 -2.82 10.33
C PHE A 410 7.05 -4.00 10.33
N HIS A 411 7.57 -5.19 10.01
CA HIS A 411 6.80 -6.42 10.15
C HIS A 411 6.50 -6.67 11.64
N THR A 412 5.38 -7.31 11.96
CA THR A 412 4.99 -7.60 13.35
C THR A 412 6.04 -8.35 14.17
N VAL A 413 6.89 -9.16 13.54
CA VAL A 413 7.96 -9.88 14.25
C VAL A 413 9.09 -8.95 14.67
N SER A 414 9.37 -7.91 13.88
CA SER A 414 10.34 -6.87 14.20
C SER A 414 9.85 -6.04 15.39
N ILE A 415 8.56 -5.66 15.38
CA ILE A 415 7.92 -4.99 16.53
C ILE A 415 8.09 -5.80 17.82
N ASP A 416 7.86 -7.13 17.76
CA ASP A 416 8.09 -8.00 18.92
C ASP A 416 9.55 -8.00 19.38
N GLN A 417 10.52 -8.04 18.46
CA GLN A 417 11.95 -8.11 18.77
C GLN A 417 12.46 -6.82 19.41
N VAL A 418 12.20 -5.67 18.80
CA VAL A 418 12.59 -4.36 19.35
C VAL A 418 11.99 -4.13 20.72
N GLN A 419 10.68 -4.37 20.88
CA GLN A 419 10.02 -4.18 22.19
C GLN A 419 10.55 -5.14 23.25
N THR A 420 10.94 -6.36 22.86
CA THR A 420 11.60 -7.30 23.78
C THR A 420 12.93 -6.75 24.25
N ASN A 421 13.72 -6.17 23.35
CA ASN A 421 15.02 -5.62 23.68
C ASN A 421 14.90 -4.38 24.58
N LEU A 422 14.00 -3.45 24.24
CA LEU A 422 13.71 -2.26 25.06
C LEU A 422 13.22 -2.65 26.46
N ALA A 423 12.38 -3.67 26.59
CA ALA A 423 11.93 -4.16 27.90
C ALA A 423 13.05 -4.83 28.71
N ALA A 424 14.13 -5.28 28.07
CA ALA A 424 15.24 -5.97 28.73
C ALA A 424 16.40 -5.04 29.13
N VAL A 425 16.51 -3.87 28.49
CA VAL A 425 17.64 -2.95 28.66
C VAL A 425 17.12 -1.55 28.98
N THR A 426 17.29 -1.12 30.23
CA THR A 426 16.90 0.23 30.68
C THR A 426 18.10 1.17 30.66
N VAL A 427 18.38 1.75 29.50
CA VAL A 427 19.43 2.79 29.33
C VAL A 427 18.87 4.11 28.82
N ASP A 428 17.68 4.07 28.24
CA ASP A 428 16.93 5.17 27.68
C ASP A 428 16.19 5.97 28.76
N VAL A 429 15.61 7.09 28.33
CA VAL A 429 14.67 7.88 29.14
C VAL A 429 13.25 7.41 28.84
N GLU A 430 12.61 6.81 29.84
CA GLU A 430 11.23 6.33 29.76
C GLU A 430 10.22 7.39 30.20
N THR A 431 9.25 7.69 29.35
CA THR A 431 8.12 8.59 29.64
C THR A 431 6.80 7.80 29.64
N PRO A 432 5.95 7.91 30.67
CA PRO A 432 4.67 7.22 30.69
C PRO A 432 3.74 7.71 29.57
N ILE A 433 3.11 6.77 28.87
CA ILE A 433 2.05 7.02 27.89
C ILE A 433 0.70 6.92 28.61
N THR A 434 -0.15 7.92 28.43
CA THR A 434 -1.50 7.92 29.04
C THR A 434 -2.50 7.10 28.24
N ASN A 435 -2.38 7.13 26.91
CA ASN A 435 -3.20 6.40 25.96
C ASN A 435 -3.18 4.88 26.23
N ASN A 436 -4.33 4.23 26.11
CA ASN A 436 -4.46 2.80 26.36
C ASN A 436 -4.30 2.01 25.06
N PRO A 437 -3.73 0.80 25.12
CA PRO A 437 -3.62 -0.06 23.96
C PRO A 437 -4.99 -0.48 23.40
N PRO A 438 -5.08 -0.69 22.08
CA PRO A 438 -6.25 -1.31 21.49
C PRO A 438 -6.42 -2.74 22.03
N VAL A 439 -7.67 -3.20 22.08
CA VAL A 439 -8.03 -4.56 22.51
C VAL A 439 -8.45 -5.36 21.30
N VAL A 440 -7.73 -6.45 21.00
CA VAL A 440 -8.02 -7.36 19.88
C VAL A 440 -8.60 -8.66 20.41
N THR A 441 -9.73 -9.09 19.86
CA THR A 441 -10.36 -10.37 20.23
C THR A 441 -9.44 -11.54 19.85
N ALA A 442 -9.18 -12.43 20.81
CA ALA A 442 -8.36 -13.62 20.60
C ALA A 442 -8.99 -14.58 19.57
N MET A 443 -8.16 -15.15 18.69
CA MET A 443 -8.56 -15.99 17.56
C MET A 443 -8.26 -17.47 17.85
N ASN A 444 -9.02 -18.06 18.79
CA ASN A 444 -8.74 -19.40 19.32
C ASN A 444 -9.20 -20.55 18.40
N THR A 445 -10.02 -20.27 17.39
CA THR A 445 -10.53 -21.28 16.47
C THR A 445 -9.50 -21.60 15.39
N THR A 446 -9.03 -22.84 15.31
CA THR A 446 -8.23 -23.29 14.17
C THR A 446 -9.14 -23.65 13.00
N TYR A 447 -8.95 -23.01 11.85
CA TYR A 447 -9.67 -23.36 10.62
C TYR A 447 -8.87 -24.32 9.77
N THR A 448 -9.52 -25.35 9.23
CA THR A 448 -8.93 -26.20 8.19
C THR A 448 -9.55 -25.84 6.84
N ILE A 449 -8.73 -25.60 5.82
CA ILE A 449 -9.15 -25.18 4.47
C ILE A 449 -8.56 -26.12 3.41
N PRO A 450 -9.23 -26.36 2.27
CA PRO A 450 -8.64 -27.16 1.20
C PRO A 450 -7.44 -26.47 0.55
N LYS A 451 -6.52 -27.23 -0.07
CA LYS A 451 -5.39 -26.64 -0.80
C LYS A 451 -5.90 -25.81 -1.98
N SER A 452 -5.08 -24.85 -2.43
CA SER A 452 -5.39 -24.00 -3.59
C SER A 452 -6.75 -23.29 -3.48
N THR A 453 -7.17 -22.93 -2.27
CA THR A 453 -8.47 -22.28 -2.01
C THR A 453 -8.25 -20.93 -1.34
N ALA A 454 -8.98 -19.92 -1.79
CA ALA A 454 -8.93 -18.58 -1.21
C ALA A 454 -9.63 -18.56 0.16
N PHE A 455 -9.18 -17.69 1.05
CA PHE A 455 -9.79 -17.48 2.35
C PHE A 455 -9.75 -16.01 2.76
N VAL A 456 -10.57 -15.65 3.73
CA VAL A 456 -10.71 -14.28 4.23
C VAL A 456 -10.65 -14.28 5.75
N LEU A 457 -9.86 -13.38 6.32
CA LEU A 457 -9.75 -13.20 7.76
C LEU A 457 -10.28 -11.83 8.14
N THR A 458 -10.97 -11.74 9.27
CA THR A 458 -11.53 -10.49 9.80
C THR A 458 -11.20 -10.40 11.29
N ALA A 459 -10.60 -9.29 11.69
CA ALA A 459 -10.32 -9.00 13.08
C ALA A 459 -11.51 -8.31 13.76
N SER A 460 -11.61 -8.45 15.08
CA SER A 460 -12.48 -7.65 15.92
C SER A 460 -11.61 -6.95 16.93
N ALA A 461 -11.64 -5.62 16.94
CA ALA A 461 -10.87 -4.81 17.89
C ALA A 461 -11.66 -3.58 18.33
N THR A 462 -11.33 -3.09 19.51
CA THR A 462 -11.88 -1.86 20.09
C THR A 462 -10.76 -1.03 20.70
N ASP A 463 -10.89 0.28 20.66
CA ASP A 463 -9.99 1.19 21.33
C ASP A 463 -10.64 1.76 22.60
N PRO A 464 -10.01 1.68 23.79
CA PRO A 464 -10.57 2.23 25.02
C PRO A 464 -10.72 3.76 25.03
N ASP A 465 -9.89 4.46 24.27
CA ASP A 465 -9.84 5.93 24.20
C ASP A 465 -10.63 6.49 22.99
N GLY A 466 -11.12 5.60 22.12
CA GLY A 466 -11.92 5.93 20.95
C GLY A 466 -11.11 6.34 19.73
N ASP A 467 -9.82 6.01 19.71
CA ASP A 467 -8.90 6.33 18.61
C ASP A 467 -9.15 5.48 17.35
N ALA A 468 -8.75 6.02 16.20
CA ALA A 468 -9.00 5.41 14.90
C ALA A 468 -8.04 4.23 14.63
N LEU A 469 -8.61 3.04 14.51
CA LEU A 469 -7.83 1.81 14.34
C LEU A 469 -7.42 1.54 12.89
N THR A 470 -6.18 1.09 12.71
CA THR A 470 -5.70 0.46 11.47
C THR A 470 -5.22 -0.96 11.72
N TYR A 471 -5.29 -1.79 10.68
CA TYR A 471 -5.06 -3.23 10.72
C TYR A 471 -4.04 -3.63 9.66
N CYS A 472 -3.04 -4.40 10.08
CA CYS A 472 -2.08 -5.04 9.18
C CYS A 472 -2.11 -6.55 9.44
N TRP A 473 -2.47 -7.32 8.43
CA TRP A 473 -2.49 -8.78 8.50
C TRP A 473 -1.23 -9.34 7.87
N GLU A 474 -0.51 -10.23 8.51
CA GLU A 474 0.79 -10.74 8.05
C GLU A 474 0.91 -12.24 8.31
N GLN A 475 1.55 -12.98 7.39
CA GLN A 475 1.86 -14.38 7.65
C GLN A 475 3.16 -14.46 8.46
N VAL A 476 3.18 -15.20 9.57
CA VAL A 476 4.33 -15.27 10.51
C VAL A 476 5.02 -16.62 10.48
N ASN A 477 5.06 -17.27 9.32
CA ASN A 477 5.73 -18.57 9.15
C ASN A 477 7.11 -18.39 8.54
N SER A 478 8.16 -18.61 9.34
CA SER A 478 9.53 -18.51 8.86
C SER A 478 9.84 -19.49 7.73
N SER A 479 10.63 -19.03 6.77
CA SER A 479 11.21 -19.84 5.72
C SER A 479 12.37 -20.68 6.26
N SER A 480 12.47 -21.91 5.75
CA SER A 480 13.64 -22.77 5.95
C SER A 480 14.41 -22.99 4.64
N LEU A 481 14.11 -22.20 3.61
CA LEU A 481 14.63 -22.34 2.26
C LEU A 481 15.84 -21.42 2.08
N SER A 482 16.99 -21.97 1.72
CA SER A 482 18.18 -21.17 1.41
C SER A 482 17.96 -20.23 0.23
N GLY A 483 17.24 -20.68 -0.81
CA GLY A 483 16.88 -19.86 -1.98
C GLY A 483 15.61 -19.02 -1.83
N GLY A 484 14.99 -19.03 -0.64
CA GLY A 484 13.77 -18.28 -0.36
C GLY A 484 12.50 -18.74 -1.09
N VAL A 485 11.42 -17.99 -0.86
CA VAL A 485 10.13 -18.13 -1.52
C VAL A 485 10.12 -17.20 -2.73
N THR A 486 10.22 -17.75 -3.93
CA THR A 486 10.43 -17.01 -5.18
C THR A 486 9.16 -17.00 -6.04
N LYS A 487 9.14 -16.21 -7.12
CA LYS A 487 8.04 -16.23 -8.11
C LYS A 487 7.74 -17.63 -8.66
N SER A 488 8.76 -18.50 -8.78
CA SER A 488 8.58 -19.84 -9.35
C SER A 488 8.00 -20.84 -8.36
N ASN A 489 8.30 -20.71 -7.06
CA ASN A 489 7.90 -21.69 -6.04
C ASN A 489 6.76 -21.23 -5.12
N ILE A 490 6.41 -19.93 -5.12
CA ILE A 490 5.37 -19.39 -4.22
C ILE A 490 4.04 -20.16 -4.35
N GLY A 491 3.47 -20.49 -3.19
CA GLY A 491 2.30 -21.37 -3.05
C GLY A 491 2.65 -22.86 -2.95
N ASN A 492 3.81 -23.31 -3.42
CA ASN A 492 4.19 -24.73 -3.43
C ASN A 492 5.27 -25.10 -2.40
N THR A 493 5.54 -24.22 -1.44
CA THR A 493 6.54 -24.44 -0.40
C THR A 493 5.91 -25.03 0.86
N SER A 494 6.65 -25.85 1.60
CA SER A 494 6.24 -26.40 2.90
C SER A 494 6.54 -25.47 4.08
N THR A 495 7.45 -24.51 3.91
CA THR A 495 7.83 -23.46 4.90
C THR A 495 7.80 -22.07 4.27
N GLY A 496 7.98 -21.02 5.06
CA GLY A 496 7.96 -19.62 4.60
C GLY A 496 6.57 -19.06 4.35
N ALA A 497 6.49 -17.74 4.18
CA ALA A 497 5.26 -17.05 3.84
C ALA A 497 4.96 -17.11 2.34
N ASN A 498 3.67 -17.24 2.02
CA ASN A 498 3.14 -17.18 0.66
C ASN A 498 2.41 -15.87 0.37
N PHE A 499 2.33 -14.96 1.33
CA PHE A 499 1.60 -13.70 1.21
C PHE A 499 2.49 -12.57 1.68
N ARG A 500 2.72 -11.59 0.82
CA ARG A 500 3.50 -10.40 1.20
C ARG A 500 2.83 -9.58 2.28
N SER A 501 3.61 -8.77 2.99
CA SER A 501 3.05 -7.75 3.85
C SER A 501 2.47 -6.59 3.02
N TRP A 502 1.43 -5.97 3.56
CA TRP A 502 0.82 -4.77 3.01
C TRP A 502 0.65 -3.76 4.13
N ALA A 503 0.81 -2.49 3.77
CA ALA A 503 0.70 -1.40 4.72
C ALA A 503 -0.66 -1.43 5.46
N PRO A 504 -0.70 -0.95 6.72
CA PRO A 504 -1.93 -0.96 7.52
C PRO A 504 -3.09 -0.25 6.82
N THR A 505 -4.31 -0.75 6.99
CA THR A 505 -5.53 -0.14 6.43
C THR A 505 -6.61 -0.01 7.49
N THR A 506 -7.65 0.79 7.24
CA THR A 506 -8.82 0.88 8.14
C THR A 506 -9.73 -0.36 8.09
N SER A 507 -9.54 -1.26 7.12
CA SER A 507 -10.33 -2.49 7.01
C SER A 507 -9.80 -3.57 7.97
N PRO A 508 -10.64 -4.11 8.86
CA PRO A 508 -10.26 -5.27 9.68
C PRO A 508 -10.16 -6.57 8.88
N THR A 509 -10.66 -6.57 7.64
CA THR A 509 -10.76 -7.74 6.77
C THR A 509 -9.65 -7.76 5.72
N ARG A 510 -8.94 -8.89 5.59
CA ARG A 510 -7.99 -9.17 4.50
C ARG A 510 -8.35 -10.47 3.78
N TYR A 511 -8.32 -10.41 2.45
CA TYR A 511 -8.45 -11.57 1.56
C TYR A 511 -7.08 -12.16 1.20
N PHE A 512 -7.01 -13.49 1.12
CA PHE A 512 -5.79 -14.25 0.83
C PHE A 512 -6.03 -15.21 -0.35
N PRO A 513 -5.45 -14.93 -1.54
CA PRO A 513 -4.76 -13.69 -1.94
C PRO A 513 -5.74 -12.51 -2.04
N LYS A 514 -5.24 -11.31 -2.40
CA LYS A 514 -6.03 -10.10 -2.70
C LYS A 514 -7.29 -10.45 -3.47
N LEU A 515 -8.42 -9.85 -3.06
CA LEU A 515 -9.72 -10.12 -3.67
C LEU A 515 -9.71 -9.96 -5.19
N ALA A 516 -9.04 -8.94 -5.72
CA ALA A 516 -8.88 -8.73 -7.16
C ALA A 516 -8.26 -9.94 -7.90
N THR A 517 -7.31 -10.65 -7.28
CA THR A 517 -6.73 -11.88 -7.84
C THR A 517 -7.79 -12.99 -7.92
N VAL A 518 -8.61 -13.12 -6.87
CA VAL A 518 -9.67 -14.13 -6.79
C VAL A 518 -10.82 -13.83 -7.75
N LEU A 519 -11.22 -12.56 -7.88
CA LEU A 519 -12.19 -12.11 -8.89
C LEU A 519 -11.69 -12.38 -10.31
N GLY A 520 -10.39 -12.22 -10.55
CA GLY A 520 -9.73 -12.60 -11.80
C GLY A 520 -9.67 -14.11 -12.07
N GLY A 521 -10.19 -14.94 -11.16
CA GLY A 521 -10.27 -16.39 -11.30
C GLY A 521 -8.99 -17.14 -10.92
N ALA A 522 -8.06 -16.50 -10.21
CA ALA A 522 -6.81 -17.09 -9.76
C ALA A 522 -6.71 -17.11 -8.23
N VAL A 523 -5.87 -18.00 -7.70
CA VAL A 523 -5.48 -18.05 -6.28
C VAL A 523 -3.97 -17.89 -6.10
N LYS A 524 -3.28 -17.45 -7.16
CA LYS A 524 -1.85 -17.19 -7.20
C LYS A 524 -1.58 -15.97 -8.07
N ASN A 525 -0.79 -15.04 -7.56
CA ASN A 525 -0.30 -13.87 -8.25
C ASN A 525 1.19 -13.68 -7.91
N THR A 526 2.04 -13.89 -8.91
CA THR A 526 3.50 -13.80 -8.76
C THR A 526 4.02 -12.37 -8.82
N THR A 527 3.24 -11.42 -9.32
CA THR A 527 3.56 -9.99 -9.29
C THR A 527 3.35 -9.44 -7.89
N ASP A 528 2.23 -9.78 -7.25
CA ASP A 528 1.95 -9.40 -5.86
C ASP A 528 2.63 -10.31 -4.82
N PHE A 529 3.33 -11.39 -5.20
CA PHE A 529 3.85 -12.39 -4.25
C PHE A 529 2.77 -12.87 -3.25
N GLU A 530 1.62 -13.29 -3.79
CA GLU A 530 0.54 -13.88 -3.00
C GLU A 530 0.05 -15.18 -3.64
N ALA A 531 -0.02 -16.26 -2.86
CA ALA A 531 -0.55 -17.53 -3.34
C ALA A 531 -1.21 -18.37 -2.23
N ALA A 532 -2.39 -18.90 -2.52
CA ALA A 532 -2.94 -20.00 -1.72
C ALA A 532 -2.01 -21.22 -1.80
N SER A 533 -1.79 -21.88 -0.66
CA SER A 533 -0.89 -23.02 -0.59
C SER A 533 -1.43 -24.22 -1.37
N THR A 534 -0.62 -24.80 -2.25
CA THR A 534 -0.88 -26.05 -2.98
C THR A 534 -0.41 -27.27 -2.19
N VAL A 535 0.30 -27.06 -1.08
CA VAL A 535 0.83 -28.09 -0.18
C VAL A 535 0.08 -28.02 1.14
N ALA A 536 -0.18 -29.19 1.74
CA ALA A 536 -0.78 -29.27 3.07
C ALA A 536 0.24 -28.83 4.13
N ARG A 537 -0.15 -27.87 4.97
CA ARG A 537 0.71 -27.28 6.01
C ARG A 537 -0.10 -26.42 6.96
N THR A 538 0.42 -26.23 8.17
CA THR A 538 -0.10 -25.23 9.11
C THR A 538 0.51 -23.87 8.81
N THR A 539 -0.33 -22.85 8.79
CA THR A 539 0.03 -21.46 8.56
C THR A 539 -0.54 -20.59 9.68
N ASN A 540 0.16 -19.51 10.02
CA ASN A 540 -0.21 -18.59 11.08
C ASN A 540 -0.26 -17.18 10.49
N PHE A 541 -1.39 -16.50 10.68
CA PHE A 541 -1.62 -15.13 10.24
C PHE A 541 -1.82 -14.26 11.46
N ARG A 542 -0.98 -13.26 11.65
CA ARG A 542 -1.13 -12.30 12.74
C ARG A 542 -1.78 -11.03 12.20
N VAL A 543 -2.72 -10.46 12.95
CA VAL A 543 -3.18 -9.09 12.75
C VAL A 543 -2.53 -8.19 13.80
N THR A 544 -1.90 -7.12 13.36
CA THR A 544 -1.42 -6.02 14.20
C THR A 544 -2.39 -4.86 14.06
N VAL A 545 -2.98 -4.44 15.18
CA VAL A 545 -3.93 -3.33 15.29
C VAL A 545 -3.22 -2.15 15.93
N ARG A 546 -3.31 -0.98 15.30
CA ARG A 546 -2.69 0.27 15.75
C ARG A 546 -3.77 1.30 16.01
N ASP A 547 -3.68 2.02 17.13
CA ASP A 547 -4.59 3.14 17.43
C ASP A 547 -4.19 4.45 16.75
N ASN A 548 -2.96 4.51 16.22
CA ASN A 548 -2.38 5.67 15.56
C ASN A 548 -2.44 6.95 16.41
N LYS A 549 -2.43 6.84 17.75
CA LYS A 549 -2.43 8.01 18.60
C LYS A 549 -1.19 8.86 18.29
N PRO A 550 -1.38 10.15 17.99
CA PRO A 550 -0.28 11.04 17.65
C PRO A 550 0.68 11.25 18.82
N ALA A 551 1.76 11.98 18.55
CA ALA A 551 2.59 12.59 19.58
C ALA A 551 3.28 11.58 20.52
N GLY A 552 3.76 10.46 19.97
CA GLY A 552 4.46 9.43 20.75
C GLY A 552 3.56 8.67 21.73
N GLN A 553 2.24 8.68 21.52
CA GLN A 553 1.30 7.96 22.36
C GLN A 553 0.72 6.71 21.70
N ALA A 554 1.15 6.39 20.48
CA ALA A 554 0.63 5.26 19.73
C ALA A 554 0.73 3.97 20.55
N GLN A 555 -0.24 3.08 20.45
CA GLN A 555 -0.16 1.75 21.02
C GLN A 555 -0.59 0.74 19.96
N THR A 556 -0.10 -0.48 20.12
CA THR A 556 -0.47 -1.58 19.22
C THR A 556 -0.85 -2.83 20.00
N ALA A 557 -1.63 -3.69 19.36
CA ALA A 557 -1.99 -4.98 19.90
C ALA A 557 -2.13 -5.98 18.76
N TYR A 558 -2.03 -7.27 19.06
CA TYR A 558 -2.11 -8.28 18.02
C TYR A 558 -2.92 -9.51 18.43
N ALA A 559 -3.37 -10.25 17.43
CA ALA A 559 -3.91 -11.59 17.57
C ALA A 559 -3.42 -12.49 16.42
N THR A 560 -3.26 -13.78 16.67
CA THR A 560 -2.81 -14.75 15.67
C THR A 560 -3.90 -15.76 15.37
N GLN A 561 -4.24 -15.92 14.09
CA GLN A 561 -5.14 -16.92 13.53
C GLN A 561 -4.35 -18.08 12.92
N THR A 562 -4.64 -19.31 13.37
CA THR A 562 -4.06 -20.52 12.78
C THR A 562 -4.96 -21.07 11.67
N ILE A 563 -4.37 -21.33 10.51
CA ILE A 563 -5.02 -21.93 9.33
C ILE A 563 -4.27 -23.20 8.94
N VAL A 564 -4.95 -24.33 8.97
CA VAL A 564 -4.44 -25.62 8.49
C VAL A 564 -4.87 -25.80 7.04
N VAL A 565 -3.91 -25.81 6.12
CA VAL A 565 -4.16 -26.17 4.73
C VAL A 565 -4.17 -27.70 4.64
N GLY A 566 -5.32 -28.27 4.34
CA GLY A 566 -5.53 -29.71 4.19
C GLY A 566 -5.18 -30.23 2.80
N SER A 567 -5.26 -31.55 2.62
CA SER A 567 -4.91 -32.23 1.36
C SER A 567 -6.05 -32.29 0.34
N ALA A 568 -7.28 -31.92 0.73
CA ALA A 568 -8.44 -31.93 -0.16
C ALA A 568 -8.20 -31.04 -1.37
N ALA A 569 -8.81 -31.40 -2.51
CA ALA A 569 -8.76 -30.62 -3.73
C ALA A 569 -9.35 -29.22 -3.54
N ALA A 570 -9.04 -28.30 -4.45
CA ALA A 570 -9.53 -26.92 -4.38
C ALA A 570 -11.06 -26.87 -4.28
N PHE A 571 -11.59 -25.98 -3.44
CA PHE A 571 -12.99 -25.62 -3.45
C PHE A 571 -13.21 -24.56 -4.55
N THR A 572 -14.07 -24.83 -5.53
CA THR A 572 -14.24 -23.98 -6.72
C THR A 572 -15.70 -23.77 -7.07
N VAL A 573 -16.05 -22.59 -7.59
CA VAL A 573 -17.35 -22.35 -8.23
C VAL A 573 -17.25 -22.71 -9.72
N ASN A 574 -18.21 -23.50 -10.19
CA ASN A 574 -18.19 -24.06 -11.55
C ASN A 574 -19.14 -23.32 -12.49
N THR A 575 -20.14 -22.62 -11.95
CA THR A 575 -21.14 -21.87 -12.72
C THR A 575 -20.54 -20.66 -13.42
N THR A 576 -20.80 -20.56 -14.73
CA THR A 576 -20.34 -19.46 -15.60
C THR A 576 -21.48 -18.76 -16.34
N SER A 577 -22.69 -19.31 -16.30
CA SER A 577 -23.87 -18.73 -16.93
C SER A 577 -25.11 -18.89 -16.07
N LEU A 578 -25.98 -17.89 -16.10
CA LEU A 578 -27.23 -17.82 -15.34
C LEU A 578 -28.35 -17.25 -16.20
N ASN A 579 -29.59 -17.51 -15.84
CA ASN A 579 -30.76 -16.92 -16.48
C ASN A 579 -31.46 -15.94 -15.52
N PRO A 580 -31.80 -14.72 -15.96
CA PRO A 580 -32.46 -13.74 -15.12
C PRO A 580 -33.94 -14.10 -14.88
N ASN A 581 -34.48 -13.61 -13.76
CA ASN A 581 -35.88 -13.75 -13.36
C ASN A 581 -36.37 -15.20 -13.19
N VAL A 582 -35.45 -16.14 -12.96
CA VAL A 582 -35.76 -17.55 -12.74
C VAL A 582 -34.84 -18.14 -11.70
N ASN A 583 -35.24 -19.30 -11.16
CA ASN A 583 -34.34 -20.11 -10.37
C ASN A 583 -33.27 -20.73 -11.29
N SER A 584 -32.01 -20.36 -11.07
CA SER A 584 -30.86 -20.94 -11.75
C SER A 584 -30.10 -21.87 -10.81
N THR A 585 -29.54 -22.94 -11.35
CA THR A 585 -28.72 -23.88 -10.57
C THR A 585 -27.28 -23.39 -10.51
N ILE A 586 -26.81 -23.07 -9.32
CA ILE A 586 -25.40 -22.78 -9.04
C ILE A 586 -24.72 -24.08 -8.61
N THR A 587 -23.51 -24.33 -9.09
CA THR A 587 -22.72 -25.54 -8.85
C THR A 587 -21.30 -25.19 -8.40
N TRP A 588 -20.77 -26.01 -7.49
CA TRP A 588 -19.41 -25.87 -6.95
C TRP A 588 -18.81 -27.22 -6.62
N THR A 589 -17.48 -27.27 -6.51
CA THR A 589 -16.73 -28.47 -6.13
C THR A 589 -16.60 -28.51 -4.61
N VAL A 590 -17.31 -29.43 -3.95
CA VAL A 590 -17.34 -29.56 -2.48
C VAL A 590 -15.99 -29.98 -1.90
N SER A 591 -15.25 -30.84 -2.62
CA SER A 591 -13.93 -31.35 -2.19
C SER A 591 -13.92 -31.98 -0.79
N GLY A 592 -14.98 -32.69 -0.41
CA GLY A 592 -15.07 -33.40 0.88
C GLY A 592 -15.17 -32.48 2.11
N THR A 593 -15.40 -31.18 1.92
CA THR A 593 -15.42 -30.17 3.00
C THR A 593 -16.58 -30.30 3.98
N THR A 594 -17.57 -31.15 3.70
CA THR A 594 -18.65 -31.46 4.65
C THR A 594 -18.19 -32.33 5.81
N ALA A 595 -17.13 -33.12 5.63
CA ALA A 595 -16.61 -34.02 6.65
C ALA A 595 -15.50 -33.34 7.48
N SER A 596 -15.16 -33.98 8.60
CA SER A 596 -13.96 -33.65 9.38
C SER A 596 -12.71 -33.76 8.48
N PRO A 597 -11.74 -32.82 8.59
CA PRO A 597 -11.62 -31.76 9.60
C PRO A 597 -12.27 -30.41 9.22
N TYR A 598 -12.89 -30.29 8.05
CA TYR A 598 -13.42 -29.01 7.53
C TYR A 598 -14.77 -28.63 8.15
N ASN A 599 -15.65 -29.63 8.36
CA ASN A 599 -16.95 -29.53 9.04
C ASN A 599 -17.91 -28.46 8.47
N VAL A 600 -17.91 -28.23 7.16
CA VAL A 600 -18.74 -27.21 6.50
C VAL A 600 -20.04 -27.84 6.00
N ALA A 601 -21.07 -27.82 6.85
CA ALA A 601 -22.40 -28.37 6.52
C ALA A 601 -23.17 -27.51 5.50
N ASN A 602 -23.01 -26.18 5.56
CA ASN A 602 -23.71 -25.23 4.71
C ASN A 602 -22.76 -24.20 4.10
N VAL A 603 -23.18 -23.62 2.97
CA VAL A 603 -22.50 -22.52 2.30
C VAL A 603 -23.47 -21.36 2.07
N LYS A 604 -22.92 -20.16 1.96
CA LYS A 604 -23.63 -18.94 1.54
C LYS A 604 -23.33 -18.67 0.07
N ILE A 605 -24.32 -18.19 -0.68
CA ILE A 605 -24.17 -17.76 -2.07
C ILE A 605 -24.54 -16.28 -2.19
N ASP A 606 -23.59 -15.46 -2.64
CA ASP A 606 -23.76 -14.04 -2.91
C ASP A 606 -23.05 -13.63 -4.21
N TYR A 607 -23.33 -12.42 -4.70
CA TYR A 607 -22.70 -11.88 -5.90
C TYR A 607 -22.29 -10.41 -5.73
N THR A 608 -21.38 -9.98 -6.60
CA THR A 608 -20.96 -8.58 -6.73
C THR A 608 -20.94 -8.14 -8.20
N GLU A 609 -21.30 -6.88 -8.42
CA GLU A 609 -21.21 -6.17 -9.71
C GLU A 609 -20.07 -5.14 -9.73
N ASP A 610 -19.53 -4.79 -8.56
CA ASP A 610 -18.63 -3.65 -8.33
C ASP A 610 -17.27 -4.08 -7.76
N ALA A 611 -16.76 -5.20 -8.28
CA ALA A 611 -15.47 -5.78 -7.89
C ALA A 611 -15.34 -6.05 -6.38
N GLY A 612 -16.45 -6.40 -5.73
CA GLY A 612 -16.50 -6.85 -4.34
C GLY A 612 -16.61 -5.74 -3.31
N VAL A 613 -16.90 -4.51 -3.73
CA VAL A 613 -17.22 -3.39 -2.83
C VAL A 613 -18.55 -3.67 -2.12
N THR A 614 -19.55 -4.15 -2.84
CA THR A 614 -20.82 -4.63 -2.30
C THR A 614 -21.09 -6.08 -2.69
N TRP A 615 -21.68 -6.83 -1.76
CA TRP A 615 -22.11 -8.22 -1.97
C TRP A 615 -23.60 -8.34 -1.68
N THR A 616 -24.35 -8.90 -2.63
CA THR A 616 -25.79 -9.12 -2.51
C THR A 616 -26.09 -10.61 -2.40
N ASP A 617 -26.86 -10.98 -1.38
CA ASP A 617 -27.19 -12.36 -1.07
C ASP A 617 -28.19 -12.95 -2.08
N LEU A 618 -27.87 -14.14 -2.61
CA LEU A 618 -28.80 -14.97 -3.37
C LEU A 618 -29.38 -16.08 -2.49
N ALA A 619 -28.54 -16.64 -1.60
CA ALA A 619 -28.96 -17.58 -0.58
C ALA A 619 -28.07 -17.47 0.65
N ALA A 620 -28.68 -17.18 1.81
CA ALA A 620 -27.95 -17.00 3.07
C ALA A 620 -27.36 -18.32 3.63
N SER A 621 -28.00 -19.46 3.35
CA SER A 621 -27.53 -20.79 3.76
C SER A 621 -28.16 -21.88 2.91
N VAL A 622 -27.33 -22.69 2.25
CA VAL A 622 -27.74 -23.90 1.53
C VAL A 622 -26.82 -25.07 1.89
N PRO A 623 -27.29 -26.33 1.83
CA PRO A 623 -26.44 -27.49 2.09
C PRO A 623 -25.21 -27.51 1.19
N ASN A 624 -24.04 -27.85 1.75
CA ASN A 624 -22.78 -27.96 1.01
C ASN A 624 -22.69 -29.29 0.23
N ASN A 625 -23.61 -29.52 -0.71
CA ASN A 625 -23.70 -30.75 -1.50
C ASN A 625 -23.29 -30.58 -2.97
N GLY A 626 -22.78 -29.41 -3.34
CA GLY A 626 -22.23 -29.12 -4.67
C GLY A 626 -23.20 -28.43 -5.63
N SER A 627 -24.46 -28.23 -5.24
CA SER A 627 -25.42 -27.46 -6.05
C SER A 627 -26.54 -26.83 -5.23
N ALA A 628 -27.03 -25.68 -5.66
CA ALA A 628 -28.23 -25.06 -5.12
C ALA A 628 -29.02 -24.33 -6.21
N SER A 629 -30.34 -24.38 -6.11
CA SER A 629 -31.23 -23.59 -6.96
C SER A 629 -31.53 -22.26 -6.26
N VAL A 630 -31.16 -21.15 -6.90
CA VAL A 630 -31.36 -19.79 -6.34
C VAL A 630 -32.04 -18.90 -7.36
N PHE A 631 -32.88 -17.98 -6.88
CA PHE A 631 -33.55 -17.02 -7.74
C PHE A 631 -32.56 -15.94 -8.19
N ILE A 632 -32.45 -15.72 -9.50
CA ILE A 632 -31.60 -14.68 -10.08
C ILE A 632 -32.48 -13.45 -10.41
N PRO A 633 -32.22 -12.27 -9.81
CA PRO A 633 -33.03 -11.08 -10.07
C PRO A 633 -33.05 -10.66 -11.55
N ALA A 634 -34.19 -10.15 -12.02
CA ALA A 634 -34.34 -9.61 -13.37
C ALA A 634 -33.39 -8.42 -13.64
N SER A 635 -33.01 -7.67 -12.61
CA SER A 635 -32.08 -6.54 -12.67
C SER A 635 -30.65 -6.92 -13.12
N LEU A 636 -30.33 -8.22 -13.12
CA LEU A 636 -29.05 -8.73 -13.56
C LEU A 636 -29.03 -9.12 -15.05
N ALA A 637 -30.17 -9.07 -15.75
CA ALA A 637 -30.24 -9.46 -17.16
C ALA A 637 -29.18 -8.74 -18.02
N GLY A 638 -28.40 -9.52 -18.78
CA GLY A 638 -27.33 -9.02 -19.65
C GLY A 638 -26.07 -8.54 -18.93
N LYS A 639 -25.98 -8.67 -17.60
CA LYS A 639 -24.80 -8.28 -16.82
C LYS A 639 -23.82 -9.43 -16.64
N THR A 640 -22.57 -9.07 -16.39
CA THR A 640 -21.54 -10.00 -15.90
C THR A 640 -21.30 -9.74 -14.43
N ILE A 641 -21.47 -10.77 -13.61
CA ILE A 641 -21.32 -10.70 -12.16
C ILE A 641 -20.21 -11.64 -11.69
N HIS A 642 -19.74 -11.46 -10.46
CA HIS A 642 -18.91 -12.45 -9.78
C HIS A 642 -19.74 -13.18 -8.73
N LEU A 643 -19.96 -14.48 -8.93
CA LEU A 643 -20.63 -15.35 -7.97
C LEU A 643 -19.64 -15.87 -6.95
N ARG A 644 -19.95 -15.72 -5.67
CA ARG A 644 -19.16 -16.26 -4.58
C ARG A 644 -19.95 -17.31 -3.82
N VAL A 645 -19.27 -18.41 -3.52
CA VAL A 645 -19.74 -19.44 -2.59
C VAL A 645 -18.80 -19.43 -1.40
N SER A 646 -19.31 -19.11 -0.22
CA SER A 646 -18.55 -18.98 1.03
C SER A 646 -18.92 -20.07 2.01
N ALA A 647 -17.94 -20.68 2.67
CA ALA A 647 -18.20 -21.61 3.75
C ALA A 647 -18.89 -20.92 4.93
N ILE A 648 -19.87 -21.58 5.55
CA ILE A 648 -20.45 -21.12 6.83
C ILE A 648 -19.74 -21.85 7.97
N GLY A 649 -19.25 -21.09 8.95
CA GLY A 649 -18.47 -21.64 10.07
C GLY A 649 -16.99 -21.91 9.77
N ASN A 650 -16.51 -21.50 8.58
CA ASN A 650 -15.12 -21.59 8.16
C ASN A 650 -14.76 -20.34 7.33
N VAL A 651 -13.48 -20.15 6.98
CA VAL A 651 -12.95 -18.91 6.36
C VAL A 651 -12.73 -18.99 4.86
N PHE A 652 -12.84 -20.18 4.25
CA PHE A 652 -12.58 -20.35 2.83
C PHE A 652 -13.80 -20.01 1.96
N TYR A 653 -13.51 -19.55 0.75
CA TYR A 653 -14.53 -19.21 -0.25
C TYR A 653 -13.98 -19.42 -1.66
N ALA A 654 -14.87 -19.43 -2.64
CA ALA A 654 -14.51 -19.44 -4.04
C ALA A 654 -15.37 -18.46 -4.84
N VAL A 655 -14.79 -17.90 -5.89
CA VAL A 655 -15.47 -16.96 -6.78
C VAL A 655 -15.33 -17.41 -8.22
N LYS A 656 -16.38 -17.19 -9.02
CA LYS A 656 -16.32 -17.32 -10.48
C LYS A 656 -17.11 -16.21 -11.13
N GLN A 657 -16.56 -15.64 -12.19
CA GLN A 657 -17.31 -14.75 -13.06
C GLN A 657 -18.42 -15.53 -13.79
N ALA A 658 -19.63 -15.00 -13.79
CA ALA A 658 -20.78 -15.58 -14.48
C ALA A 658 -21.52 -14.53 -15.31
N THR A 659 -21.92 -14.91 -16.52
CA THR A 659 -22.73 -14.08 -17.40
C THR A 659 -24.20 -14.39 -17.20
N VAL A 660 -25.00 -13.37 -16.91
CA VAL A 660 -26.45 -13.50 -16.86
C VAL A 660 -26.99 -13.24 -18.25
N SER A 661 -27.74 -14.20 -18.81
CA SER A 661 -28.30 -14.06 -20.15
C SER A 661 -29.16 -12.80 -20.26
N GLY A 662 -29.16 -12.19 -21.44
CA GLY A 662 -30.08 -11.09 -21.72
C GLY A 662 -31.52 -11.59 -21.70
N THR A 663 -32.46 -10.72 -21.37
CA THR A 663 -33.87 -11.03 -21.60
C THR A 663 -34.04 -11.27 -23.10
N MET A 664 -34.53 -12.44 -23.48
CA MET A 664 -34.93 -12.70 -24.87
C MET A 664 -36.04 -11.70 -25.22
N ALA A 665 -35.67 -10.59 -25.86
CA ALA A 665 -36.64 -9.85 -26.65
C ALA A 665 -36.99 -10.75 -27.83
N VAL A 666 -38.29 -10.90 -28.12
CA VAL A 666 -38.70 -11.41 -29.43
C VAL A 666 -38.22 -10.35 -30.41
N SER A 667 -37.08 -10.58 -31.06
CA SER A 667 -36.86 -9.92 -32.34
C SER A 667 -37.97 -10.44 -33.24
N GLU A 668 -38.97 -9.60 -33.51
CA GLU A 668 -39.77 -9.81 -34.71
C GLU A 668 -38.74 -9.95 -35.83
N ALA A 669 -38.68 -11.14 -36.44
CA ALA A 669 -37.89 -11.33 -37.64
C ALA A 669 -38.39 -10.26 -38.62
N LYS A 670 -37.55 -9.26 -38.93
CA LYS A 670 -37.80 -8.39 -40.08
C LYS A 670 -37.76 -9.31 -41.29
N SER A 671 -38.91 -9.85 -41.65
CA SER A 671 -39.11 -10.48 -42.94
C SER A 671 -38.85 -9.39 -43.97
N ASP A 672 -37.93 -9.63 -44.91
CA ASP A 672 -37.60 -8.74 -46.04
C ASP A 672 -38.77 -8.62 -47.06
N VAL A 673 -40.02 -8.69 -46.60
CA VAL A 673 -41.22 -8.54 -47.39
C VAL A 673 -41.49 -7.05 -47.56
N LYS A 674 -41.27 -6.54 -48.78
CA LYS A 674 -41.69 -5.17 -49.12
C LYS A 674 -43.22 -5.08 -48.97
N PRO A 675 -43.75 -4.17 -48.13
CA PRO A 675 -45.20 -4.09 -47.91
C PRO A 675 -45.92 -3.76 -49.22
N VAL A 676 -47.09 -4.38 -49.42
CA VAL A 676 -47.98 -4.09 -50.55
C VAL A 676 -48.39 -2.61 -50.49
N LYS A 677 -48.19 -1.88 -51.60
CA LYS A 677 -48.54 -0.45 -51.69
C LYS A 677 -49.59 -0.23 -52.76
N ILE A 678 -50.59 0.61 -52.45
CA ILE A 678 -51.63 1.00 -53.40
C ILE A 678 -51.55 2.49 -53.72
N TYR A 679 -51.69 2.88 -54.99
CA TYR A 679 -51.68 4.29 -55.42
C TYR A 679 -52.32 4.49 -56.81
N PRO A 680 -52.84 5.69 -57.12
CA PRO A 680 -53.02 6.83 -56.21
C PRO A 680 -54.13 6.55 -55.19
N ASN A 681 -54.01 7.16 -54.01
CA ASN A 681 -55.08 7.17 -53.02
C ASN A 681 -55.17 8.61 -52.46
N PRO A 682 -56.21 9.39 -52.80
CA PRO A 682 -57.45 8.97 -53.46
C PRO A 682 -57.31 8.64 -54.97
N VAL A 683 -58.14 7.72 -55.48
CA VAL A 683 -58.12 7.20 -56.86
C VAL A 683 -59.31 7.70 -57.67
N GLU A 684 -59.11 7.94 -58.97
CA GLU A 684 -60.19 8.20 -59.93
C GLU A 684 -60.58 6.89 -60.62
N ASP A 685 -59.81 6.39 -61.60
CA ASP A 685 -60.27 5.23 -62.38
C ASP A 685 -59.46 3.95 -62.17
N VAL A 686 -58.15 4.06 -61.90
CA VAL A 686 -57.24 2.91 -61.82
C VAL A 686 -56.37 2.98 -60.56
N LEU A 687 -56.44 1.92 -59.75
CA LEU A 687 -55.64 1.72 -58.55
C LEU A 687 -54.47 0.77 -58.90
N ASN A 688 -53.24 1.24 -58.76
CA ASN A 688 -52.03 0.44 -58.95
C ASN A 688 -51.62 -0.21 -57.63
N VAL A 689 -51.18 -1.46 -57.69
CA VAL A 689 -50.76 -2.30 -56.57
C VAL A 689 -49.32 -2.77 -56.80
N LEU A 690 -48.41 -2.41 -55.90
CA LEU A 690 -46.99 -2.80 -55.95
C LEU A 690 -46.67 -3.89 -54.94
N ASN A 691 -45.58 -4.61 -55.22
CA ASN A 691 -45.04 -5.68 -54.37
C ASN A 691 -46.02 -6.87 -54.21
N VAL A 692 -46.74 -7.20 -55.28
CA VAL A 692 -47.63 -8.37 -55.36
C VAL A 692 -47.09 -9.40 -56.35
N SER A 693 -47.36 -10.67 -56.08
CA SER A 693 -47.05 -11.80 -56.96
C SER A 693 -47.96 -11.83 -58.18
N ALA A 694 -47.52 -12.50 -59.24
CA ALA A 694 -48.27 -12.62 -60.50
C ALA A 694 -49.65 -13.30 -60.34
N ASN A 695 -49.85 -14.05 -59.25
CA ASN A 695 -51.10 -14.76 -58.95
C ASN A 695 -51.92 -14.09 -57.84
N ALA A 696 -51.57 -12.86 -57.42
CA ALA A 696 -52.28 -12.17 -56.37
C ALA A 696 -53.73 -11.84 -56.77
N SER A 697 -54.66 -12.00 -55.83
CA SER A 697 -56.06 -11.64 -56.00
C SER A 697 -56.47 -10.53 -55.04
N TYR A 698 -57.58 -9.85 -55.36
CA TYR A 698 -58.11 -8.76 -54.54
C TYR A 698 -59.60 -8.90 -54.30
N GLU A 699 -60.04 -8.33 -53.19
CA GLU A 699 -61.44 -8.16 -52.79
C GLU A 699 -61.62 -6.73 -52.27
N ILE A 700 -62.55 -5.97 -52.83
CA ILE A 700 -62.89 -4.61 -52.40
C ILE A 700 -64.23 -4.62 -51.68
N PHE A 701 -64.23 -4.05 -50.48
CA PHE A 701 -65.41 -3.89 -49.64
C PHE A 701 -65.78 -2.40 -49.49
N ASN A 702 -67.07 -2.08 -49.50
CA ASN A 702 -67.56 -0.75 -49.12
C ASN A 702 -67.48 -0.55 -47.59
N ALA A 703 -67.73 0.67 -47.10
CA ALA A 703 -67.67 0.97 -45.67
C ALA A 703 -68.57 0.08 -44.77
N PRO A 704 -69.79 -0.33 -45.21
CA PRO A 704 -70.58 -1.35 -44.51
C PRO A 704 -70.03 -2.79 -44.52
N GLY A 705 -68.93 -3.07 -45.23
CA GLY A 705 -68.33 -4.41 -45.31
C GLY A 705 -68.93 -5.32 -46.40
N GLN A 706 -69.69 -4.78 -47.36
CA GLN A 706 -70.21 -5.55 -48.49
C GLN A 706 -69.15 -5.62 -49.60
N LEU A 707 -68.97 -6.81 -50.18
CA LEU A 707 -68.08 -7.03 -51.31
C LEU A 707 -68.64 -6.33 -52.55
N VAL A 708 -67.90 -5.38 -53.12
CA VAL A 708 -68.31 -4.58 -54.30
C VAL A 708 -67.51 -4.90 -55.56
N SER A 709 -66.32 -5.48 -55.43
CA SER A 709 -65.51 -5.91 -56.57
C SER A 709 -64.49 -6.97 -56.12
N ASN A 710 -64.16 -7.94 -56.98
CA ASN A 710 -63.09 -8.91 -56.75
C ASN A 710 -62.46 -9.32 -58.09
N GLY A 711 -61.24 -9.86 -58.03
CA GLY A 711 -60.56 -10.38 -59.22
C GLY A 711 -59.09 -10.69 -58.98
N ASN A 712 -58.38 -11.00 -60.07
CA ASN A 712 -56.93 -11.18 -60.06
C ASN A 712 -56.23 -9.88 -60.41
N ILE A 713 -55.11 -9.59 -59.74
CA ILE A 713 -54.37 -8.33 -59.88
C ILE A 713 -53.46 -8.35 -61.12
N GLY A 714 -52.98 -9.52 -61.55
CA GLY A 714 -52.26 -9.73 -62.82
C GLY A 714 -51.06 -8.79 -63.02
N ASP A 715 -51.29 -7.69 -63.74
CA ASP A 715 -50.31 -6.66 -64.12
C ASP A 715 -50.11 -5.55 -63.06
N GLY A 716 -50.74 -5.68 -61.89
CA GLY A 716 -50.62 -4.69 -60.81
C GLY A 716 -51.62 -3.55 -60.90
N LYS A 717 -52.68 -3.67 -61.71
CA LYS A 717 -53.70 -2.61 -61.89
C LYS A 717 -55.11 -3.11 -61.65
N ILE A 718 -55.90 -2.29 -60.94
CA ILE A 718 -57.30 -2.57 -60.62
C ILE A 718 -58.15 -1.41 -61.12
N ASN A 719 -59.12 -1.70 -62.00
CA ASN A 719 -60.07 -0.71 -62.46
C ASN A 719 -61.18 -0.51 -61.42
N VAL A 720 -61.33 0.71 -60.93
CA VAL A 720 -62.30 1.12 -59.91
C VAL A 720 -63.24 2.22 -60.41
N SER A 721 -63.25 2.52 -61.71
CA SER A 721 -64.10 3.54 -62.34
C SER A 721 -65.60 3.32 -62.11
N THR A 722 -66.02 2.07 -61.94
CA THR A 722 -67.43 1.69 -61.69
C THR A 722 -67.86 1.88 -60.23
N LEU A 723 -66.92 2.15 -59.31
CA LEU A 723 -67.24 2.41 -57.91
C LEU A 723 -67.74 3.85 -57.74
N VAL A 724 -68.77 4.02 -56.92
CA VAL A 724 -69.25 5.35 -56.52
C VAL A 724 -68.24 6.05 -55.60
N LYS A 725 -68.32 7.38 -55.50
CA LYS A 725 -67.42 8.17 -54.63
C LYS A 725 -67.58 7.74 -53.18
N GLY A 726 -66.48 7.41 -52.50
CA GLY A 726 -66.56 6.89 -51.13
C GLY A 726 -65.29 6.25 -50.61
N VAL A 727 -65.38 5.71 -49.40
CA VAL A 727 -64.28 4.98 -48.73
C VAL A 727 -64.47 3.47 -48.95
N TYR A 728 -63.39 2.82 -49.37
CA TYR A 728 -63.35 1.39 -49.63
C TYR A 728 -62.15 0.74 -48.91
N PHE A 729 -62.27 -0.55 -48.64
CA PHE A 729 -61.20 -1.39 -48.09
C PHE A 729 -60.87 -2.46 -49.11
N ILE A 730 -59.61 -2.52 -49.54
CA ILE A 730 -59.12 -3.56 -50.44
C ILE A 730 -58.30 -4.57 -49.64
N THR A 731 -58.68 -5.84 -49.73
CA THR A 731 -57.91 -6.98 -49.22
C THR A 731 -57.19 -7.63 -50.38
N ILE A 732 -55.88 -7.76 -50.26
CA ILE A 732 -54.99 -8.32 -51.28
C ILE A 732 -54.44 -9.64 -50.73
N ASN A 733 -54.62 -10.71 -51.48
CA ASN A 733 -54.15 -12.04 -51.14
C ASN A 733 -52.96 -12.40 -52.04
N ASN A 734 -51.77 -12.48 -51.44
CA ASN A 734 -50.48 -12.62 -52.14
C ASN A 734 -49.90 -14.05 -52.07
N GLY A 735 -50.73 -15.07 -51.85
CA GLY A 735 -50.30 -16.46 -51.68
C GLY A 735 -50.66 -16.99 -50.30
N LYS A 736 -50.18 -18.21 -49.97
CA LYS A 736 -50.78 -19.03 -48.90
C LYS A 736 -50.81 -18.42 -47.49
N GLU A 737 -50.04 -17.37 -47.18
CA GLU A 737 -50.05 -16.77 -45.82
C GLU A 737 -49.93 -15.23 -45.76
N GLU A 738 -50.01 -14.51 -46.89
CA GLU A 738 -49.92 -13.03 -46.89
C GLU A 738 -51.23 -12.38 -47.36
N LYS A 739 -52.06 -11.93 -46.41
CA LYS A 739 -53.22 -11.07 -46.67
C LYS A 739 -52.96 -9.66 -46.14
N THR A 740 -53.05 -8.66 -47.00
CA THR A 740 -52.93 -7.25 -46.62
C THR A 740 -54.22 -6.51 -46.91
N THR A 741 -54.80 -5.84 -45.91
CA THR A 741 -55.98 -4.99 -46.09
C THR A 741 -55.60 -3.52 -45.97
N THR A 742 -55.95 -2.71 -46.96
CA THR A 742 -55.65 -1.27 -46.99
C THR A 742 -56.89 -0.46 -47.37
N LYS A 743 -57.05 0.71 -46.76
CA LYS A 743 -58.12 1.67 -47.08
C LYS A 743 -57.75 2.53 -48.29
N PHE A 744 -58.67 2.73 -49.23
CA PHE A 744 -58.55 3.76 -50.26
C PHE A 744 -59.83 4.56 -50.45
N VAL A 745 -59.69 5.75 -51.04
CA VAL A 745 -60.78 6.69 -51.29
C VAL A 745 -61.00 6.82 -52.79
N LYS A 746 -62.22 6.56 -53.27
CA LYS A 746 -62.64 6.83 -54.65
C LYS A 746 -63.15 8.27 -54.76
N LYS A 747 -62.53 9.06 -55.64
CA LYS A 747 -62.93 10.44 -55.95
C LYS A 747 -64.11 10.53 -56.89
#